data_AF-W4E7Z5-F1
#
_entry.id   AF-W4E7Z5-F1
#
_cell.length_a   1.000
_cell.length_b   1.000
_cell.length_c   1.000
_cell.angle_alpha   90.00
_cell.angle_beta   90.00
_cell.angle_gamma   90.00
#
_symmetry.space_group_name_H-M   'P 1'
#
loop_
_entity.id
_entity.type
_entity.pdbx_description
1 polymer ?
#
loop_
_entity_poly.entity_id
_entity_poly.type
_entity_poly.pdbx_seq_one_letter_code
_entity_poly.pdbx_strand_id
1 'polypeptide(L)'
;MYMMKRNGVKITGALLALTLFVLPAAPVLAEKLPGAGYSPVQLEAVQTKEMTYYKAGSASIPGTLEWVTGTAALKFLPLSVTGDVTSVVLDGGVYWIGTETGLQRVDFGASDTKDIVQYMAGPRYLYGGDDHVTGLASDGQNGIWVRTASGVTHIAMPEKTLHDKSFIYEDLVKSILDRRGMVHGAGFTFTEMDSTLDAVNYNSKTGVFTSTPTTSDNDGLWTAMYAMGEIFRYKALQEQYGASPASGEQAEIADARAAALRATKAVLLLDYVSGRGNGFPARSYMLTSEASAATVGNSVYGYQSQNGFWFQNFVGPDMTNPNGIIPSMQRNDGVEPIGYSMVRVTKDAENKKGSTLFPSGGTDVLNYNGLGLSQAAIDELNLTRPEGQKLGIDIKTRVGTTVTGAVYQVLPVITAATNNNDAKEDKTTGINNKPLFQLTAPVYEQIPEFFNDLFPDSAIVDGHIDMNQIVYKADTSADEVDGHYAMFYTAYKYLVGDSTDPELLELKSLIEETTHRMTELILKDDHYYIEDATGKSTQWSRWFAKYFNDSLGVMEQQVQWQSKIGVDEKGDDALSYGYEDGPLNALQVMAALKSASYIVAASYPADSAKYELAYEQAFAGSYSKEEPYINGKGYMAMAQDYIERRLVRQATNAYSENDNQPVTMDNAGDGTNTNATLHNDWTQYINYSDEELGWFPVFILVTLEQDAGRHAQIVAAYDQWYSNEVREENPFYTFLYQLAHPDKTDVDLQSAVRFLYRFPEFQIEFPVQWDRQDVLYIEPGDRDDYKQTNYALAPDERRIIKHNSNPFENDSQTTGANPGYNYHSGSIEAGSVFTLPYWLGRYFEIIKE
;
A
#
# COMPACT_ATOMS: atom_id res chain seq x y z
N MET A 1 -38.34 8.98 -51.79
CA MET A 1 -39.24 7.91 -52.28
C MET A 1 -38.57 6.58 -51.94
N TYR A 2 -39.15 5.82 -50.98
CA TYR A 2 -38.81 4.45 -50.50
C TYR A 2 -37.36 4.22 -50.01
N MET A 3 -37.00 4.14 -48.72
CA MET A 3 -37.41 3.28 -47.58
C MET A 3 -37.38 1.75 -47.80
N MET A 4 -36.41 1.09 -47.15
CA MET A 4 -36.43 -0.30 -46.62
C MET A 4 -35.31 -0.42 -45.57
N LYS A 5 -35.57 -0.19 -44.27
CA LYS A 5 -35.98 -1.14 -43.20
C LYS A 5 -34.98 -2.28 -42.94
N ARG A 6 -34.19 -2.10 -41.87
CA ARG A 6 -33.51 -3.16 -41.09
C ARG A 6 -34.48 -3.68 -40.02
N ASN A 7 -34.53 -5.00 -39.86
CA ASN A 7 -35.38 -5.72 -38.92
C ASN A 7 -34.82 -5.65 -37.50
N GLY A 8 -35.57 -5.05 -36.58
CA GLY A 8 -35.41 -5.23 -35.14
C GLY A 8 -36.38 -6.31 -34.66
N VAL A 9 -35.84 -7.36 -34.03
CA VAL A 9 -36.63 -8.37 -33.31
C VAL A 9 -36.84 -7.87 -31.90
N LYS A 10 -38.09 -7.53 -31.57
CA LYS A 10 -38.53 -7.24 -30.20
C LYS A 10 -38.83 -8.58 -29.50
N ILE A 11 -38.13 -8.88 -28.41
CA ILE A 11 -38.53 -9.93 -27.48
C ILE A 11 -39.22 -9.23 -26.31
N THR A 12 -40.55 -9.35 -26.27
CA THR A 12 -41.40 -8.94 -25.16
C THR A 12 -41.41 -10.06 -24.12
N GLY A 13 -40.70 -9.89 -23.01
CA GLY A 13 -40.77 -10.73 -21.82
C GLY A 13 -41.46 -9.97 -20.69
N ALA A 14 -42.56 -10.51 -20.17
CA ALA A 14 -43.38 -9.90 -19.14
C ALA A 14 -42.65 -9.82 -17.78
N LEU A 15 -42.51 -8.62 -17.23
CA LEU A 15 -42.17 -8.44 -15.81
C LEU A 15 -43.37 -8.82 -14.94
N LEU A 16 -43.27 -9.94 -14.24
CA LEU A 16 -44.12 -10.28 -13.11
C LEU A 16 -43.52 -9.64 -11.86
N ALA A 17 -44.20 -8.62 -11.34
CA ALA A 17 -43.86 -7.99 -10.07
C ALA A 17 -44.08 -9.01 -8.93
N LEU A 18 -42.99 -9.57 -8.41
CA LEU A 18 -42.96 -10.28 -7.14
C LEU A 18 -42.79 -9.25 -6.03
N THR A 19 -43.87 -9.00 -5.29
CA THR A 19 -43.86 -8.25 -4.04
C THR A 19 -42.98 -8.98 -3.02
N LEU A 20 -41.80 -8.43 -2.76
CA LEU A 20 -40.93 -8.83 -1.65
C LEU A 20 -41.62 -8.48 -0.33
N PHE A 21 -41.85 -9.49 0.49
CA PHE A 21 -42.18 -9.29 1.90
C PHE A 21 -40.97 -8.69 2.61
N VAL A 22 -41.11 -7.47 3.13
CA VAL A 22 -40.16 -6.89 4.07
C VAL A 22 -40.28 -7.67 5.38
N LEU A 23 -39.34 -8.58 5.61
CA LEU A 23 -39.07 -9.10 6.95
C LEU A 23 -38.27 -8.04 7.71
N PRO A 24 -38.52 -7.84 9.02
CA PRO A 24 -37.72 -6.92 9.81
C PRO A 24 -36.26 -7.41 9.83
N ALA A 25 -35.33 -6.50 9.53
CA ALA A 25 -33.90 -6.75 9.57
C ALA A 25 -33.50 -7.28 10.96
N ALA A 26 -33.09 -8.55 11.00
CA ALA A 26 -32.28 -9.04 12.11
C ALA A 26 -30.91 -8.36 12.02
N PRO A 27 -30.27 -7.98 13.14
CA PRO A 27 -28.92 -7.43 13.09
C PRO A 27 -28.01 -8.50 12.45
N VAL A 28 -27.32 -8.10 11.38
CA VAL A 28 -26.30 -8.93 10.72
C VAL A 28 -25.20 -9.19 11.75
N LEU A 29 -25.13 -10.42 12.26
CA LEU A 29 -24.08 -10.94 13.14
C LEU A 29 -22.75 -11.05 12.35
N ALA A 30 -21.61 -11.42 12.98
CA ALA A 30 -20.40 -11.72 12.22
C ALA A 30 -20.73 -12.80 11.18
N GLU A 31 -20.17 -12.62 10.00
CA GLU A 31 -20.52 -13.48 8.88
C GLU A 31 -19.38 -14.44 8.64
N LYS A 32 -19.35 -15.52 9.42
CA LYS A 32 -18.71 -16.73 8.91
C LYS A 32 -19.37 -17.09 7.59
N LEU A 33 -18.57 -17.31 6.54
CA LEU A 33 -19.10 -17.62 5.22
C LEU A 33 -20.05 -18.84 5.29
N PRO A 34 -21.24 -18.79 4.68
CA PRO A 34 -22.19 -19.89 4.72
C PRO A 34 -21.56 -21.22 4.27
N GLY A 35 -21.59 -22.23 5.14
CA GLY A 35 -21.02 -23.56 4.86
C GLY A 35 -19.53 -23.72 5.18
N ALA A 36 -18.84 -22.66 5.63
CA ALA A 36 -17.42 -22.74 5.96
C ALA A 36 -17.12 -23.77 7.06
N GLY A 37 -16.07 -24.57 6.83
CA GLY A 37 -15.63 -25.68 7.67
C GLY A 37 -14.64 -25.29 8.77
N TYR A 38 -13.94 -24.16 8.66
CA TYR A 38 -12.98 -23.71 9.67
C TYR A 38 -13.65 -23.38 11.03
N SER A 39 -12.90 -23.45 12.12
CA SER A 39 -13.37 -23.04 13.46
C SER A 39 -12.56 -21.84 13.94
N PRO A 40 -13.16 -20.90 14.69
CA PRO A 40 -12.42 -19.75 15.20
C PRO A 40 -11.26 -20.20 16.09
N VAL A 41 -10.09 -19.59 15.92
CA VAL A 41 -9.02 -19.68 16.93
C VAL A 41 -9.42 -18.83 18.12
N GLN A 42 -9.56 -19.46 19.29
CA GLN A 42 -9.81 -18.73 20.53
C GLN A 42 -8.53 -18.02 20.95
N LEU A 43 -8.61 -16.70 21.05
CA LEU A 43 -7.54 -15.86 21.54
C LEU A 43 -7.51 -15.91 23.07
N GLU A 44 -6.31 -15.79 23.62
CA GLU A 44 -6.04 -15.61 25.04
C GLU A 44 -5.24 -14.33 25.29
N ALA A 45 -5.24 -13.88 26.55
CA ALA A 45 -4.30 -12.86 27.01
C ALA A 45 -2.90 -13.49 27.07
N VAL A 46 -1.90 -12.77 26.55
CA VAL A 46 -0.50 -13.22 26.49
C VAL A 46 0.46 -12.18 27.03
N GLN A 47 1.62 -12.63 27.50
CA GLN A 47 2.71 -11.76 27.95
C GLN A 47 3.20 -10.87 26.80
N THR A 48 3.05 -9.57 26.98
CA THR A 48 3.48 -8.54 26.02
C THR A 48 4.68 -7.79 26.56
N LYS A 49 5.68 -7.51 25.71
CA LYS A 49 6.91 -6.82 26.11
C LYS A 49 6.67 -5.31 26.21
N GLU A 50 6.85 -4.76 27.40
CA GLU A 50 6.82 -3.31 27.64
C GLU A 50 8.19 -2.83 28.15
N MET A 51 8.82 -1.95 27.38
CA MET A 51 10.19 -1.49 27.68
C MET A 51 10.18 -0.12 28.36
N THR A 52 10.97 0.00 29.42
CA THR A 52 11.40 1.30 29.98
C THR A 52 12.91 1.44 29.88
N TYR A 53 13.37 2.53 29.27
CA TYR A 53 14.76 2.80 28.94
C TYR A 53 15.37 3.80 29.94
N TYR A 54 16.39 3.37 30.67
CA TYR A 54 17.11 4.17 31.64
C TYR A 54 18.56 4.40 31.19
N LYS A 55 18.94 5.67 31.09
CA LYS A 55 20.34 6.00 30.83
C LYS A 55 21.23 5.54 32.00
N ALA A 56 22.47 5.14 31.70
CA ALA A 56 23.44 4.82 32.75
C ALA A 56 23.53 5.96 33.78
N GLY A 57 23.32 5.62 35.05
CA GLY A 57 23.32 6.57 36.17
C GLY A 57 21.98 7.28 36.44
N SER A 58 20.90 6.95 35.72
CA SER A 58 19.55 7.46 36.01
C SER A 58 19.17 7.21 37.47
N ALA A 59 18.63 8.24 38.12
CA ALA A 59 18.15 8.16 39.50
C ALA A 59 16.88 7.33 39.66
N SER A 60 16.17 7.06 38.54
CA SER A 60 14.94 6.27 38.51
C SER A 60 15.20 4.76 38.46
N ILE A 61 16.46 4.32 38.35
CA ILE A 61 16.83 2.91 38.47
C ILE A 61 16.70 2.48 39.94
N PRO A 62 15.91 1.44 40.29
CA PRO A 62 15.76 1.02 41.67
C PRO A 62 17.09 0.56 42.30
N GLY A 63 17.50 1.21 43.39
CA GLY A 63 18.73 0.84 44.12
C GLY A 63 18.67 -0.51 44.84
N THR A 64 17.50 -1.15 44.88
CA THR A 64 17.25 -2.47 45.50
C THR A 64 17.45 -3.64 44.55
N LEU A 65 17.80 -3.41 43.27
CA LEU A 65 18.01 -4.48 42.31
C LEU A 65 19.23 -5.34 42.68
N GLU A 66 19.02 -6.65 42.80
CA GLU A 66 20.08 -7.63 43.00
C GLU A 66 20.59 -8.14 41.65
N TRP A 67 21.70 -7.57 41.18
CA TRP A 67 22.28 -7.93 39.89
C TRP A 67 22.97 -9.30 39.91
N VAL A 68 22.49 -10.20 39.06
CA VAL A 68 23.14 -11.48 38.74
C VAL A 68 24.11 -11.28 37.58
N THR A 69 25.39 -11.58 37.82
CA THR A 69 26.49 -11.44 36.84
C THR A 69 27.21 -12.76 36.61
N GLY A 70 26.51 -13.88 36.80
CA GLY A 70 27.07 -15.22 36.65
C GLY A 70 26.09 -16.17 35.98
N THR A 71 26.62 -17.30 35.52
CA THR A 71 25.90 -18.25 34.66
C THR A 71 25.41 -19.50 35.41
N ALA A 72 25.55 -19.55 36.74
CA ALA A 72 25.32 -20.74 37.55
C ALA A 72 23.87 -21.29 37.48
N ALA A 73 22.90 -20.43 37.12
CA ALA A 73 21.51 -20.85 36.92
C ALA A 73 21.33 -21.69 35.64
N LEU A 74 22.21 -21.54 34.65
CA LEU A 74 22.13 -22.29 33.38
C LEU A 74 22.56 -23.74 33.58
N LYS A 75 21.58 -24.66 33.53
CA LYS A 75 21.79 -26.08 33.84
C LYS A 75 21.59 -27.02 32.66
N PHE A 76 21.02 -26.54 31.56
CA PHE A 76 20.65 -27.38 30.41
C PHE A 76 21.67 -27.32 29.27
N LEU A 77 22.62 -26.37 29.28
CA LEU A 77 23.72 -26.29 28.31
C LEU A 77 25.07 -26.64 28.96
N PRO A 78 25.95 -27.37 28.25
CA PRO A 78 27.30 -27.62 28.74
C PRO A 78 28.16 -26.36 28.68
N LEU A 79 29.08 -26.18 29.63
CA LEU A 79 29.97 -25.00 29.71
C LEU A 79 30.76 -24.73 28.42
N SER A 80 31.00 -25.76 27.60
CA SER A 80 31.73 -25.64 26.33
C SER A 80 30.96 -24.87 25.25
N VAL A 81 29.66 -24.63 25.41
CA VAL A 81 28.81 -23.91 24.44
C VAL A 81 28.19 -22.63 25.01
N THR A 82 28.65 -22.17 26.18
CA THR A 82 28.12 -20.96 26.86
C THR A 82 29.20 -19.88 27.01
N GLY A 83 30.16 -19.84 26.08
CA GLY A 83 31.35 -18.98 26.18
C GLY A 83 31.06 -17.48 26.07
N ASP A 84 29.91 -17.14 25.48
CA ASP A 84 29.35 -15.80 25.29
C ASP A 84 28.29 -15.44 26.34
N VAL A 85 27.92 -16.35 27.25
CA VAL A 85 26.91 -16.09 28.29
C VAL A 85 27.55 -15.33 29.45
N THR A 86 26.97 -14.18 29.80
CA THR A 86 27.48 -13.27 30.83
C THR A 86 26.71 -13.37 32.14
N SER A 87 25.41 -13.67 32.07
CA SER A 87 24.50 -13.65 33.23
C SER A 87 23.25 -14.48 32.98
N VAL A 88 22.74 -15.18 34.00
CA VAL A 88 21.53 -16.00 33.86
C VAL A 88 20.63 -15.90 35.08
N VAL A 89 19.36 -15.56 34.84
CA VAL A 89 18.28 -15.56 35.84
C VAL A 89 17.28 -16.64 35.44
N LEU A 90 16.87 -17.46 36.41
CA LEU A 90 15.74 -18.39 36.27
C LEU A 90 14.59 -17.86 37.13
N ASP A 91 13.50 -17.47 36.50
CA ASP A 91 12.32 -16.94 37.17
C ASP A 91 11.06 -17.58 36.58
N GLY A 92 10.13 -18.02 37.43
CA GLY A 92 8.89 -18.67 36.98
C GLY A 92 9.07 -19.94 36.11
N GLY A 93 10.27 -20.52 36.03
CA GLY A 93 10.59 -21.62 35.11
C GLY A 93 11.13 -21.18 33.74
N VAL A 94 11.23 -19.86 33.51
CA VAL A 94 11.78 -19.22 32.32
C VAL A 94 13.21 -18.77 32.58
N TYR A 95 14.11 -19.05 31.64
CA TYR A 95 15.48 -18.55 31.69
C TYR A 95 15.58 -17.21 30.96
N TRP A 96 16.17 -16.23 31.62
CA TRP A 96 16.70 -15.02 31.01
C TRP A 96 18.22 -15.15 30.95
N ILE A 97 18.78 -15.11 29.75
CA ILE A 97 20.20 -15.37 29.47
C ILE A 97 20.77 -14.13 28.81
N GLY A 98 21.60 -13.41 29.54
CA GLY A 98 22.39 -12.30 29.02
C GLY A 98 23.65 -12.84 28.35
N THR A 99 23.99 -12.28 27.21
CA THR A 99 25.14 -12.68 26.40
C THR A 99 26.00 -11.47 26.01
N GLU A 100 27.13 -11.72 25.37
CA GLU A 100 27.99 -10.72 24.76
C GLU A 100 27.30 -9.96 23.59
N THR A 101 26.26 -10.55 22.98
CA THR A 101 25.61 -10.03 21.76
C THR A 101 24.10 -9.86 21.89
N GLY A 102 23.54 -9.94 23.10
CA GLY A 102 22.12 -9.66 23.33
C GLY A 102 21.53 -10.42 24.51
N LEU A 103 20.21 -10.47 24.55
CA LEU A 103 19.42 -11.14 25.58
C LEU A 103 18.57 -12.24 24.95
N GLN A 104 18.49 -13.39 25.62
CA GLN A 104 17.60 -14.49 25.26
C GLN A 104 16.61 -14.77 26.39
N ARG A 105 15.33 -14.96 26.03
CA ARG A 105 14.30 -15.55 26.91
C ARG A 105 14.07 -16.98 26.44
N VAL A 106 14.28 -17.96 27.32
CA VAL A 106 14.08 -19.38 27.03
C VAL A 106 12.98 -19.97 27.92
N ASP A 107 11.89 -20.37 27.28
CA ASP A 107 10.68 -20.89 27.92
C ASP A 107 10.32 -22.24 27.30
N PHE A 108 10.77 -23.32 27.94
CA PHE A 108 10.49 -24.69 27.49
C PHE A 108 9.00 -25.08 27.64
N GLY A 109 8.19 -24.24 28.29
CA GLY A 109 6.74 -24.41 28.40
C GLY A 109 5.95 -23.73 27.29
N ALA A 110 6.59 -22.97 26.40
CA ALA A 110 5.92 -22.30 25.29
C ALA A 110 5.18 -23.31 24.40
N SER A 111 3.93 -22.98 24.06
CA SER A 111 3.08 -23.81 23.20
C SER A 111 3.58 -23.85 21.76
N ASP A 112 4.09 -22.72 21.26
CA ASP A 112 4.77 -22.63 19.97
C ASP A 112 6.28 -22.84 20.13
N THR A 113 6.82 -23.78 19.35
CA THR A 113 8.26 -24.06 19.31
C THR A 113 9.14 -22.86 18.94
N LYS A 114 8.62 -21.93 18.14
CA LYS A 114 9.32 -20.69 17.74
C LYS A 114 9.36 -19.64 18.85
N ASP A 115 8.59 -19.83 19.92
CA ASP A 115 8.59 -18.95 21.09
C ASP A 115 9.34 -19.56 22.29
N ILE A 116 9.84 -20.79 22.15
CA ILE A 116 10.72 -21.41 23.15
C ILE A 116 11.97 -20.54 23.37
N VAL A 117 12.51 -19.96 22.30
CA VAL A 117 13.62 -19.00 22.39
C VAL A 117 13.16 -17.70 21.74
N GLN A 118 13.25 -16.61 22.50
CA GLN A 118 13.04 -15.26 21.97
C GLN A 118 14.33 -14.48 22.09
N TYR A 119 14.72 -13.83 20.99
CA TYR A 119 15.96 -13.05 20.91
C TYR A 119 15.67 -11.56 21.00
N MET A 120 16.45 -10.86 21.82
CA MET A 120 16.29 -9.43 22.08
C MET A 120 17.64 -8.74 21.93
N ALA A 121 17.76 -7.90 20.92
CA ALA A 121 18.96 -7.12 20.61
C ALA A 121 18.58 -5.74 20.04
N GLY A 122 19.57 -4.86 19.97
CA GLY A 122 19.43 -3.53 19.44
C GLY A 122 18.60 -2.60 20.33
N PRO A 123 18.43 -1.34 19.89
CA PRO A 123 17.87 -0.27 20.72
C PRO A 123 16.42 -0.50 21.16
N ARG A 124 15.66 -1.39 20.51
CA ARG A 124 14.30 -1.78 20.95
C ARG A 124 14.31 -2.45 22.32
N TYR A 125 15.36 -3.23 22.64
CA TYR A 125 15.38 -4.02 23.86
C TYR A 125 16.51 -3.63 24.81
N LEU A 126 17.64 -3.19 24.28
CA LEU A 126 18.84 -2.91 25.05
C LEU A 126 19.18 -1.42 24.89
N TYR A 127 19.30 -0.70 26.02
CA TYR A 127 19.51 0.75 26.02
C TYR A 127 20.71 1.12 25.14
N GLY A 128 20.50 2.02 24.17
CA GLY A 128 21.53 2.46 23.25
C GLY A 128 21.88 1.45 22.14
N GLY A 129 21.18 0.31 22.05
CA GLY A 129 21.61 -0.81 21.22
C GLY A 129 22.93 -1.41 21.68
N ASP A 130 23.21 -1.34 22.99
CA ASP A 130 24.37 -1.96 23.61
C ASP A 130 24.06 -3.41 23.95
N ASP A 131 24.44 -4.31 23.04
CA ASP A 131 24.06 -5.72 23.13
C ASP A 131 24.91 -6.52 24.14
N HIS A 132 25.96 -5.91 24.71
CA HIS A 132 26.80 -6.54 25.73
C HIS A 132 26.13 -6.49 27.12
N VAL A 133 25.41 -7.56 27.47
CA VAL A 133 24.72 -7.67 28.77
C VAL A 133 25.74 -7.91 29.89
N THR A 134 25.70 -7.10 30.94
CA THR A 134 26.63 -7.18 32.09
C THR A 134 25.98 -7.62 33.39
N GLY A 135 24.65 -7.78 33.39
CA GLY A 135 23.91 -8.28 34.54
C GLY A 135 22.41 -8.25 34.33
N LEU A 136 21.73 -9.16 35.02
CA LEU A 136 20.29 -9.33 34.99
C LEU A 136 19.71 -9.28 36.41
N ALA A 137 18.48 -8.81 36.56
CA ALA A 137 17.72 -8.94 37.81
C ALA A 137 16.25 -9.21 37.49
N SER A 138 15.65 -10.23 38.11
CA SER A 138 14.20 -10.50 38.00
C SER A 138 13.40 -9.32 38.58
N ASP A 139 12.26 -9.01 37.96
CA ASP A 139 11.29 -8.05 38.51
C ASP A 139 10.22 -8.72 39.39
N GLY A 140 10.27 -10.05 39.53
CA GLY A 140 9.33 -10.89 40.28
C GLY A 140 7.95 -11.05 39.62
N GLN A 141 7.77 -10.59 38.39
CA GLN A 141 6.51 -10.54 37.65
C GLN A 141 6.69 -10.99 36.19
N ASN A 142 7.54 -12.01 35.98
CA ASN A 142 7.89 -12.60 34.67
C ASN A 142 8.70 -11.69 33.74
N GLY A 143 9.02 -10.45 34.14
CA GLY A 143 9.87 -9.53 33.41
C GLY A 143 11.32 -9.55 33.91
N ILE A 144 12.13 -8.66 33.35
CA ILE A 144 13.57 -8.62 33.61
C ILE A 144 14.13 -7.21 33.56
N TRP A 145 15.09 -6.91 34.44
CA TRP A 145 15.98 -5.77 34.35
C TRP A 145 17.29 -6.20 33.70
N VAL A 146 17.72 -5.45 32.69
CA VAL A 146 18.90 -5.76 31.89
C VAL A 146 19.88 -4.61 31.99
N ARG A 147 21.12 -4.87 32.43
CA ARG A 147 22.16 -3.84 32.55
C ARG A 147 23.25 -4.03 31.51
N THR A 148 23.57 -2.97 30.80
CA THR A 148 24.71 -2.86 29.87
C THR A 148 25.64 -1.73 30.32
N ALA A 149 26.70 -1.44 29.57
CA ALA A 149 27.56 -0.29 29.87
C ALA A 149 26.83 1.04 29.56
N SER A 150 25.96 1.04 28.55
CA SER A 150 25.23 2.21 28.08
C SER A 150 24.02 2.59 28.93
N GLY A 151 23.37 1.61 29.57
CA GLY A 151 22.21 1.87 30.41
C GLY A 151 21.55 0.62 30.99
N VAL A 152 20.30 0.79 31.41
CA VAL A 152 19.44 -0.27 31.91
C VAL A 152 18.12 -0.25 31.15
N THR A 153 17.63 -1.42 30.72
CA THR A 153 16.25 -1.57 30.24
C THR A 153 15.48 -2.41 31.25
N HIS A 154 14.27 -1.99 31.62
CA HIS A 154 13.28 -2.88 32.24
C HIS A 154 12.34 -3.38 31.15
N ILE A 155 12.23 -4.70 31.01
CA ILE A 155 11.30 -5.36 30.10
C ILE A 155 10.22 -6.01 30.97
N ALA A 156 9.09 -5.33 31.13
CA ALA A 156 7.92 -5.89 31.80
C ALA A 156 7.16 -6.82 30.85
N MET A 157 6.47 -7.82 31.42
CA MET A 157 5.74 -8.86 30.69
C MET A 157 4.27 -8.97 31.16
N PRO A 158 3.47 -7.88 31.18
CA PRO A 158 2.06 -7.98 31.55
C PRO A 158 1.26 -8.86 30.57
N GLU A 159 0.25 -9.56 31.09
CA GLU A 159 -0.73 -10.28 30.28
C GLU A 159 -1.70 -9.27 29.64
N LYS A 160 -1.85 -9.31 28.31
CA LYS A 160 -2.77 -8.46 27.54
C LYS A 160 -3.52 -9.25 26.47
N THR A 161 -4.79 -8.89 26.26
CA THR A 161 -5.57 -9.37 25.12
C THR A 161 -5.16 -8.64 23.84
N LEU A 162 -5.51 -9.17 22.66
CA LEU A 162 -5.30 -8.43 21.41
C LEU A 162 -6.22 -7.21 21.31
N HIS A 163 -7.42 -7.28 21.91
CA HIS A 163 -8.31 -6.14 22.09
C HIS A 163 -7.64 -5.01 22.90
N ASP A 164 -6.95 -5.33 24.00
CA ASP A 164 -6.18 -4.33 24.79
C ASP A 164 -5.12 -3.62 23.93
N LYS A 165 -4.36 -4.40 23.14
CA LYS A 165 -3.33 -3.85 22.22
C LYS A 165 -3.95 -2.94 21.16
N SER A 166 -5.14 -3.29 20.66
CA SER A 166 -5.82 -2.50 19.64
C SER A 166 -6.11 -1.06 20.06
N PHE A 167 -6.34 -0.80 21.36
CA PHE A 167 -6.58 0.56 21.85
C PHE A 167 -5.35 1.46 21.74
N ILE A 168 -4.14 0.91 21.86
CA ILE A 168 -2.90 1.69 21.73
C ILE A 168 -2.73 2.17 20.29
N TYR A 169 -3.01 1.32 19.30
CA TYR A 169 -2.93 1.71 17.90
C TYR A 169 -3.92 2.84 17.57
N GLU A 170 -5.15 2.77 18.07
CA GLU A 170 -6.14 3.83 17.87
C GLU A 170 -5.76 5.15 18.55
N ASP A 171 -5.21 5.08 19.76
CA ASP A 171 -4.75 6.27 20.47
C ASP A 171 -3.62 6.96 19.71
N LEU A 172 -2.66 6.19 19.18
CA LEU A 172 -1.58 6.72 18.34
C LEU A 172 -2.10 7.30 17.03
N VAL A 173 -3.07 6.65 16.37
CA VAL A 173 -3.67 7.19 15.15
C VAL A 173 -4.33 8.55 15.42
N LYS A 174 -5.20 8.61 16.43
CA LYS A 174 -5.91 9.85 16.81
C LYS A 174 -4.94 10.95 17.26
N SER A 175 -3.86 10.59 17.94
CA SER A 175 -2.95 11.56 18.55
C SER A 175 -1.87 12.08 17.60
N ILE A 176 -1.32 11.22 16.73
CA ILE A 176 -0.09 11.55 15.99
C ILE A 176 0.01 11.06 14.55
N LEU A 177 -0.94 10.28 14.02
CA LEU A 177 -0.87 9.76 12.63
C LEU A 177 -1.98 10.29 11.71
N ASP A 178 -3.10 10.76 12.26
CA ASP A 178 -4.20 11.34 11.46
C ASP A 178 -3.83 12.73 10.90
N ARG A 179 -3.75 12.80 9.57
CA ARG A 179 -3.61 14.03 8.79
C ARG A 179 -4.91 14.32 8.06
N ARG A 180 -5.91 14.86 8.77
CA ARG A 180 -7.23 15.19 8.18
C ARG A 180 -7.95 13.95 7.66
N GLY A 181 -7.86 12.86 8.42
CA GLY A 181 -8.40 11.54 8.12
C GLY A 181 -7.46 10.66 7.28
N MET A 182 -6.40 11.20 6.68
CA MET A 182 -5.34 10.39 6.07
C MET A 182 -4.44 9.78 7.13
N VAL A 183 -4.21 8.47 7.07
CA VAL A 183 -3.45 7.72 8.09
C VAL A 183 -2.30 6.98 7.43
N HIS A 184 -1.09 7.33 7.83
CA HIS A 184 0.15 6.59 7.50
C HIS A 184 1.22 6.90 8.55
N GLY A 185 2.41 6.29 8.42
CA GLY A 185 3.51 6.50 9.36
C GLY A 185 3.98 7.96 9.44
N ALA A 186 4.44 8.39 10.62
CA ALA A 186 4.87 9.77 10.83
C ALA A 186 6.10 9.84 11.73
N GLY A 187 6.76 11.01 11.71
CA GLY A 187 7.75 11.34 12.75
C GLY A 187 7.05 11.65 14.07
N PHE A 188 7.57 11.17 15.19
CA PHE A 188 7.02 11.46 16.52
C PHE A 188 8.04 12.15 17.44
N THR A 189 7.52 12.82 18.45
CA THR A 189 8.25 13.24 19.65
C THR A 189 7.51 12.77 20.90
N PHE A 190 8.21 12.07 21.79
CA PHE A 190 7.72 11.60 23.07
C PHE A 190 8.28 12.44 24.22
N THR A 191 7.39 12.96 25.07
CA THR A 191 7.72 13.75 26.25
C THR A 191 7.13 13.12 27.50
N GLU A 192 7.96 12.87 28.50
CA GLU A 192 7.49 12.52 29.84
C GLU A 192 7.17 13.80 30.63
N MET A 193 5.93 13.90 31.13
CA MET A 193 5.46 15.08 31.87
C MET A 193 5.73 14.99 33.38
N ASP A 194 6.00 13.79 33.91
CA ASP A 194 6.51 13.63 35.28
C ASP A 194 8.01 13.92 35.34
N SER A 195 8.37 15.13 35.80
CA SER A 195 9.77 15.55 35.93
C SER A 195 10.60 14.75 36.94
N THR A 196 9.99 13.84 37.68
CA THR A 196 10.71 12.93 38.61
C THR A 196 11.17 11.64 37.95
N LEU A 197 10.68 11.33 36.75
CA LEU A 197 11.06 10.17 35.97
C LEU A 197 12.16 10.54 34.95
N ASP A 198 13.39 10.06 35.18
CA ASP A 198 14.52 10.19 34.25
C ASP A 198 14.68 8.90 33.45
N ALA A 199 13.65 8.57 32.67
CA ALA A 199 13.56 7.37 31.83
C ALA A 199 12.57 7.61 30.67
N VAL A 200 12.67 6.80 29.62
CA VAL A 200 11.65 6.77 28.56
C VAL A 200 10.81 5.50 28.72
N ASN A 201 9.53 5.69 29.02
CA ASN A 201 8.52 4.63 29.08
C ASN A 201 7.34 5.03 28.19
N TYR A 202 7.18 4.39 27.03
CA TYR A 202 6.07 4.72 26.12
C TYR A 202 4.70 4.34 26.68
N ASN A 203 4.63 3.43 27.66
CA ASN A 203 3.42 3.09 28.41
C ASN A 203 3.15 4.04 29.61
N SER A 204 3.94 5.10 29.78
CA SER A 204 3.74 6.04 30.88
C SER A 204 2.38 6.75 30.76
N LYS A 205 1.64 6.80 31.88
CA LYS A 205 0.36 7.53 31.96
C LYS A 205 0.50 9.04 31.82
N THR A 206 1.72 9.56 31.99
CA THR A 206 2.06 10.98 31.84
C THR A 206 2.93 11.23 30.60
N GLY A 207 3.21 10.20 29.82
CA GLY A 207 3.87 10.30 28.52
C GLY A 207 2.95 10.90 27.46
N VAL A 208 3.49 11.77 26.62
CA VAL A 208 2.74 12.42 25.54
C VAL A 208 3.49 12.26 24.22
N PHE A 209 2.82 11.71 23.23
CA PHE A 209 3.27 11.71 21.84
C PHE A 209 2.77 12.96 21.11
N THR A 210 3.65 13.56 20.31
CA THR A 210 3.33 14.68 19.41
C THR A 210 3.96 14.45 18.04
N SER A 211 3.34 14.98 16.98
CA SER A 211 3.77 14.77 15.60
C SER A 211 3.37 15.94 14.71
N THR A 212 3.92 15.98 13.50
CA THR A 212 3.43 16.80 12.39
C THR A 212 3.28 15.87 11.18
N PRO A 213 2.17 15.13 11.07
CA PRO A 213 1.92 14.22 9.95
C PRO A 213 2.06 14.92 8.60
N THR A 214 2.76 14.30 7.65
CA THR A 214 3.00 14.84 6.31
C THR A 214 2.24 14.07 5.25
N THR A 215 2.28 14.52 4.01
CA THR A 215 1.81 13.72 2.85
C THR A 215 2.69 12.48 2.64
N SER A 216 2.09 11.39 2.17
CA SER A 216 2.77 10.19 1.67
C SER A 216 2.51 9.99 0.19
N ASP A 217 3.37 9.20 -0.44
CA ASP A 217 3.19 8.79 -1.83
C ASP A 217 1.98 7.86 -2.01
N ASN A 218 1.55 7.11 -0.98
CA ASN A 218 0.42 6.18 -1.07
C ASN A 218 -0.62 6.49 0.04
N ASP A 219 -0.96 7.76 0.22
CA ASP A 219 -1.88 8.18 1.28
C ASP A 219 -3.24 7.50 1.15
N GLY A 220 -3.81 7.37 -0.06
CA GLY A 220 -5.10 6.72 -0.25
C GLY A 220 -5.03 5.21 0.03
N LEU A 221 -4.02 4.50 -0.47
CA LEU A 221 -3.83 3.07 -0.16
C LEU A 221 -3.70 2.81 1.35
N TRP A 222 -2.79 3.51 2.05
CA TRP A 222 -2.58 3.28 3.49
C TRP A 222 -3.81 3.62 4.31
N THR A 223 -4.50 4.71 3.94
CA THR A 223 -5.73 5.12 4.60
C THR A 223 -6.88 4.16 4.29
N ALA A 224 -6.94 3.59 3.08
CA ALA A 224 -7.95 2.58 2.71
C ALA A 224 -7.84 1.33 3.59
N MET A 225 -6.61 0.83 3.84
CA MET A 225 -6.40 -0.31 4.74
C MET A 225 -6.87 -0.01 6.17
N TYR A 226 -6.54 1.17 6.68
CA TYR A 226 -7.01 1.61 8.00
C TYR A 226 -8.55 1.74 8.03
N ALA A 227 -9.16 2.36 7.01
CA ALA A 227 -10.60 2.47 6.89
C ALA A 227 -11.28 1.10 6.89
N MET A 228 -10.77 0.14 6.11
CA MET A 228 -11.28 -1.24 6.10
C MET A 228 -11.18 -1.89 7.48
N GLY A 229 -10.06 -1.73 8.18
CA GLY A 229 -9.88 -2.24 9.54
C GLY A 229 -10.91 -1.67 10.52
N GLU A 230 -11.14 -0.36 10.49
CA GLU A 230 -12.12 0.30 11.36
C GLU A 230 -13.58 -0.03 11.00
N ILE A 231 -13.86 -0.30 9.72
CA ILE A 231 -15.17 -0.82 9.29
C ILE A 231 -15.40 -2.21 9.90
N PHE A 232 -14.42 -3.12 9.80
CA PHE A 232 -14.53 -4.43 10.44
C PHE A 232 -14.58 -4.34 11.96
N ARG A 233 -13.84 -3.40 12.58
CA ARG A 233 -13.93 -3.12 14.02
C ARG A 233 -15.36 -2.76 14.40
N TYR A 234 -15.95 -1.79 13.70
CA TYR A 234 -17.33 -1.36 13.95
C TYR A 234 -18.30 -2.54 13.89
N LYS A 235 -18.17 -3.41 12.87
CA LYS A 235 -19.03 -4.59 12.74
C LYS A 235 -18.79 -5.66 13.80
N ALA A 236 -17.53 -5.97 14.10
CA ALA A 236 -17.17 -6.97 15.10
C ALA A 236 -17.59 -6.55 16.52
N LEU A 237 -17.53 -5.26 16.86
CA LEU A 237 -17.99 -4.75 18.15
C LEU A 237 -19.52 -4.74 18.27
N GLN A 238 -20.24 -4.35 17.21
CA GLN A 238 -21.71 -4.44 17.18
C GLN A 238 -22.19 -5.85 17.46
N GLU A 239 -21.49 -6.84 16.91
CA GLU A 239 -21.81 -8.22 17.16
C GLU A 239 -21.44 -8.65 18.58
N GLN A 240 -20.19 -8.41 19.02
CA GLN A 240 -19.70 -8.82 20.33
C GLN A 240 -20.62 -8.34 21.46
N TYR A 241 -21.06 -7.08 21.40
CA TYR A 241 -21.90 -6.48 22.43
C TYR A 241 -23.41 -6.66 22.18
N GLY A 242 -23.79 -7.08 20.98
CA GLY A 242 -25.16 -7.37 20.60
C GLY A 242 -26.09 -6.16 20.62
N ALA A 243 -27.40 -6.42 20.74
CA ALA A 243 -28.44 -5.41 20.57
C ALA A 243 -28.63 -4.45 21.77
N SER A 244 -27.93 -4.65 22.88
CA SER A 244 -28.09 -3.84 24.10
C SER A 244 -26.75 -3.65 24.83
N PRO A 245 -25.77 -2.99 24.17
CA PRO A 245 -24.46 -2.73 24.75
C PRO A 245 -24.56 -1.83 26.00
N ALA A 246 -23.66 -2.03 26.96
CA ALA A 246 -23.44 -1.11 28.05
C ALA A 246 -22.92 0.25 27.53
N SER A 247 -22.96 1.30 28.36
CA SER A 247 -22.59 2.65 27.91
C SER A 247 -21.14 2.77 27.41
N GLY A 248 -20.19 2.03 27.99
CA GLY A 248 -18.79 2.00 27.52
C GLY A 248 -18.65 1.28 26.18
N GLU A 249 -19.33 0.15 26.03
CA GLU A 249 -19.37 -0.63 24.78
C GLU A 249 -20.03 0.16 23.64
N GLN A 250 -21.09 0.91 23.95
CA GLN A 250 -21.73 1.81 22.99
C GLN A 250 -20.81 2.95 22.56
N ALA A 251 -20.01 3.50 23.49
CA ALA A 251 -19.01 4.51 23.16
C ALA A 251 -17.92 3.93 22.24
N GLU A 252 -17.47 2.70 22.50
CA GLU A 252 -16.49 2.05 21.63
C GLU A 252 -17.02 1.77 20.22
N ILE A 253 -18.27 1.30 20.09
CA ILE A 253 -18.92 1.15 18.77
C ILE A 253 -19.00 2.50 18.04
N ALA A 254 -19.36 3.58 18.76
CA ALA A 254 -19.46 4.91 18.18
C ALA A 254 -18.09 5.44 17.72
N ASP A 255 -17.04 5.22 18.51
CA ASP A 255 -15.66 5.56 18.17
C ASP A 255 -15.19 4.83 16.91
N ALA A 256 -15.44 3.52 16.82
CA ALA A 256 -15.11 2.73 15.63
C ALA A 256 -15.88 3.21 14.38
N ARG A 257 -17.18 3.52 14.51
CA ARG A 257 -17.96 4.11 13.40
C ARG A 257 -17.38 5.45 12.96
N ALA A 258 -16.99 6.31 13.92
CA ALA A 258 -16.45 7.63 13.63
C ALA A 258 -15.09 7.55 12.92
N ALA A 259 -14.21 6.66 13.37
CA ALA A 259 -12.92 6.41 12.74
C ALA A 259 -13.09 5.84 11.31
N ALA A 260 -13.96 4.84 11.15
CA ALA A 260 -14.30 4.25 9.85
C ALA A 260 -14.84 5.31 8.87
N LEU A 261 -15.81 6.13 9.30
CA LEU A 261 -16.38 7.18 8.47
C LEU A 261 -15.33 8.24 8.11
N ARG A 262 -14.52 8.68 9.07
CA ARG A 262 -13.49 9.72 8.85
C ARG A 262 -12.44 9.27 7.85
N ALA A 263 -11.93 8.05 7.97
CA ALA A 263 -10.95 7.50 7.03
C ALA A 263 -11.57 7.25 5.63
N THR A 264 -12.80 6.74 5.58
CA THR A 264 -13.55 6.58 4.31
C THR A 264 -13.75 7.93 3.60
N LYS A 265 -14.14 8.97 4.33
CA LYS A 265 -14.25 10.34 3.80
C LYS A 265 -12.92 10.83 3.25
N ALA A 266 -11.81 10.59 3.95
CA ALA A 266 -10.49 11.04 3.52
C ALA A 266 -10.07 10.39 2.19
N VAL A 267 -10.26 9.08 2.03
CA VAL A 267 -9.96 8.42 0.75
C VAL A 267 -10.88 8.93 -0.36
N LEU A 268 -12.19 9.06 -0.13
CA LEU A 268 -13.13 9.62 -1.12
C LEU A 268 -12.79 11.05 -1.55
N LEU A 269 -12.30 11.88 -0.62
CA LEU A 269 -11.90 13.25 -0.89
C LEU A 269 -10.87 13.34 -2.02
N LEU A 270 -9.98 12.35 -2.17
CA LEU A 270 -8.95 12.33 -3.21
C LEU A 270 -9.53 12.32 -4.64
N ASP A 271 -10.73 11.80 -4.83
CA ASP A 271 -11.45 11.86 -6.11
C ASP A 271 -11.98 13.26 -6.46
N TYR A 272 -12.10 14.15 -5.45
CA TYR A 272 -12.63 15.50 -5.59
C TYR A 272 -11.57 16.60 -5.55
N VAL A 273 -10.40 16.40 -4.92
CA VAL A 273 -9.39 17.48 -4.75
C VAL A 273 -8.87 18.05 -6.06
N SER A 274 -8.88 17.26 -7.15
CA SER A 274 -8.48 17.72 -8.47
C SER A 274 -9.52 18.66 -9.09
N GLY A 275 -10.79 18.52 -8.68
CA GLY A 275 -11.94 19.23 -9.24
C GLY A 275 -12.22 18.90 -10.70
N ARG A 276 -11.61 17.85 -11.27
CA ARG A 276 -11.80 17.46 -12.68
C ARG A 276 -13.22 16.92 -12.93
N GLY A 277 -13.88 16.38 -11.90
CA GLY A 277 -15.25 15.87 -11.99
C GLY A 277 -15.44 14.69 -12.93
N ASN A 278 -14.36 13.95 -13.19
CA ASN A 278 -14.32 12.80 -14.09
C ASN A 278 -13.90 11.50 -13.39
N GLY A 279 -13.79 11.49 -12.06
CA GLY A 279 -13.39 10.31 -11.29
C GLY A 279 -11.89 10.05 -11.32
N PHE A 280 -11.07 11.08 -11.50
CA PHE A 280 -9.62 10.98 -11.35
C PHE A 280 -9.24 11.04 -9.86
N PRO A 281 -8.75 9.93 -9.27
CA PRO A 281 -8.29 9.93 -7.89
C PRO A 281 -6.92 10.59 -7.83
N ALA A 282 -6.76 11.65 -7.03
CA ALA A 282 -5.44 12.18 -6.72
C ALA A 282 -4.70 11.23 -5.77
N ARG A 283 -3.39 11.14 -5.88
CA ARG A 283 -2.56 10.25 -5.05
C ARG A 283 -2.31 10.77 -3.63
N SER A 284 -2.39 12.09 -3.46
CA SER A 284 -2.35 12.79 -2.17
C SER A 284 -2.66 14.28 -2.38
N TYR A 285 -2.76 15.03 -1.28
CA TYR A 285 -2.89 16.48 -1.27
C TYR A 285 -2.20 17.13 -0.06
N MET A 286 -1.93 18.43 -0.18
CA MET A 286 -1.43 19.32 0.88
C MET A 286 -2.19 20.65 0.83
N LEU A 287 -2.23 21.34 1.97
CA LEU A 287 -2.50 22.78 1.98
C LEU A 287 -1.25 23.55 1.54
N THR A 288 -1.42 24.69 0.88
CA THR A 288 -0.32 25.60 0.49
C THR A 288 0.46 26.16 1.67
N SER A 289 -0.12 26.09 2.88
CA SER A 289 0.52 26.47 4.14
C SER A 289 1.45 25.40 4.72
N GLU A 290 1.39 24.16 4.23
CA GLU A 290 2.26 23.08 4.71
C GLU A 290 3.70 23.26 4.22
N ALA A 291 4.67 22.90 5.06
CA ALA A 291 6.09 23.07 4.76
C ALA A 291 6.52 22.35 3.46
N SER A 292 5.97 21.15 3.21
CA SER A 292 6.24 20.38 1.99
C SER A 292 5.63 21.00 0.72
N ALA A 293 4.66 21.90 0.85
CA ALA A 293 4.09 22.65 -0.28
C ALA A 293 4.81 23.99 -0.55
N ALA A 294 5.82 24.33 0.25
CA ALA A 294 6.55 25.59 0.12
C ALA A 294 7.31 25.67 -1.23
N THR A 295 7.27 26.86 -1.84
CA THR A 295 7.94 27.16 -3.11
C THR A 295 8.98 28.26 -2.92
N VAL A 296 10.05 28.21 -3.73
CA VAL A 296 11.05 29.29 -3.78
C VAL A 296 10.38 30.62 -4.13
N GLY A 297 10.58 31.62 -3.27
CA GLY A 297 9.99 32.96 -3.46
C GLY A 297 8.47 33.02 -3.28
N ASN A 298 7.85 31.99 -2.70
CA ASN A 298 6.41 31.90 -2.44
C ASN A 298 5.56 32.20 -3.69
N SER A 299 5.88 31.51 -4.78
CA SER A 299 5.27 31.72 -6.08
C SER A 299 5.04 30.40 -6.78
N VAL A 300 3.96 30.28 -7.55
CA VAL A 300 3.67 29.10 -8.38
C VAL A 300 4.70 28.84 -9.48
N TYR A 301 5.54 29.84 -9.79
CA TYR A 301 6.68 29.70 -10.69
C TYR A 301 7.95 29.20 -9.99
N GLY A 302 7.95 29.14 -8.66
CA GLY A 302 9.10 28.74 -7.86
C GLY A 302 9.18 27.23 -7.66
N TYR A 303 10.41 26.72 -7.60
CA TYR A 303 10.69 25.31 -7.33
C TYR A 303 10.14 24.87 -5.96
N GLN A 304 9.52 23.70 -5.90
CA GLN A 304 9.07 22.97 -4.71
C GLN A 304 9.95 21.73 -4.50
N SER A 305 10.47 21.54 -3.29
CA SER A 305 11.39 20.44 -2.96
C SER A 305 10.72 19.09 -2.74
N GLN A 306 9.44 19.08 -2.36
CA GLN A 306 8.67 17.84 -2.29
C GLN A 306 8.50 17.29 -3.70
N ASN A 307 9.15 16.15 -3.97
CA ASN A 307 9.09 15.44 -5.25
C ASN A 307 7.66 14.97 -5.55
N GLY A 308 7.40 14.67 -6.82
CA GLY A 308 6.09 14.24 -7.32
C GLY A 308 5.50 15.18 -8.36
N PHE A 309 4.44 14.73 -9.00
CA PHE A 309 3.73 15.51 -10.01
C PHE A 309 2.54 16.26 -9.37
N TRP A 310 2.81 17.50 -8.95
CA TRP A 310 1.87 18.29 -8.13
C TRP A 310 1.20 19.40 -8.94
N PHE A 311 -0.07 19.67 -8.65
CA PHE A 311 -0.84 20.79 -9.20
C PHE A 311 -1.38 21.68 -8.08
N GLN A 312 -1.45 22.99 -8.30
CA GLN A 312 -2.19 23.92 -7.44
C GLN A 312 -3.46 24.37 -8.13
N ASN A 313 -4.57 24.40 -7.40
CA ASN A 313 -5.87 24.88 -7.87
C ASN A 313 -5.97 26.42 -7.83
N PHE A 314 -6.72 26.96 -8.79
CA PHE A 314 -7.02 28.37 -8.99
C PHE A 314 -8.49 28.51 -9.40
N VAL A 315 -9.36 28.83 -8.45
CA VAL A 315 -10.83 28.80 -8.61
C VAL A 315 -11.43 30.16 -8.29
N GLY A 316 -12.31 30.65 -9.16
CA GLY A 316 -12.98 31.94 -9.00
C GLY A 316 -13.45 32.55 -10.32
N PRO A 317 -14.30 33.60 -10.27
CA PRO A 317 -14.95 34.16 -11.47
C PRO A 317 -13.96 34.73 -12.50
N ASP A 318 -12.78 35.15 -12.06
CA ASP A 318 -11.74 35.73 -12.92
C ASP A 318 -10.62 34.72 -13.28
N MET A 319 -10.73 33.45 -12.83
CA MET A 319 -9.68 32.45 -13.00
C MET A 319 -9.82 31.70 -14.33
N THR A 320 -9.41 32.34 -15.41
CA THR A 320 -9.40 31.74 -16.76
C THR A 320 -8.14 30.89 -16.98
N ASN A 321 -8.30 29.69 -17.55
CA ASN A 321 -7.17 28.80 -17.87
C ASN A 321 -6.20 29.46 -18.88
N PRO A 322 -4.90 29.61 -18.54
CA PRO A 322 -3.95 30.34 -19.37
C PRO A 322 -3.41 29.58 -20.59
N ASN A 323 -3.49 28.24 -20.65
CA ASN A 323 -2.90 27.46 -21.75
C ASN A 323 -3.92 26.83 -22.71
N GLY A 324 -5.23 27.07 -22.51
CA GLY A 324 -6.28 26.29 -23.18
C GLY A 324 -6.54 24.96 -22.47
N ILE A 325 -7.53 24.19 -22.98
CA ILE A 325 -7.95 22.91 -22.37
C ILE A 325 -7.71 21.80 -23.39
N ILE A 326 -6.86 20.83 -23.04
CA ILE A 326 -6.56 19.70 -23.91
C ILE A 326 -7.84 18.88 -24.21
N PRO A 327 -7.96 18.25 -25.39
CA PRO A 327 -9.25 17.72 -25.85
C PRO A 327 -9.87 16.70 -24.92
N SER A 328 -9.05 15.84 -24.30
CA SER A 328 -9.52 14.79 -23.40
C SER A 328 -9.99 15.27 -22.03
N MET A 329 -9.65 16.51 -21.66
CA MET A 329 -10.09 17.16 -20.42
C MET A 329 -11.29 18.09 -20.66
N GLN A 330 -11.75 18.25 -21.90
CA GLN A 330 -12.97 19.01 -22.19
C GLN A 330 -14.20 18.17 -21.80
N ARG A 331 -15.20 18.82 -21.21
CA ARG A 331 -16.50 18.19 -20.94
C ARG A 331 -17.46 18.42 -22.10
N ASN A 332 -18.15 17.34 -22.52
CA ASN A 332 -19.12 17.37 -23.63
C ASN A 332 -20.56 17.66 -23.18
N ASP A 333 -20.78 17.85 -21.88
CA ASP A 333 -22.08 18.14 -21.27
C ASP A 333 -22.38 19.65 -21.18
N GLY A 334 -21.47 20.51 -21.64
CA GLY A 334 -21.61 21.97 -21.64
C GLY A 334 -21.32 22.63 -20.30
N VAL A 335 -20.76 21.91 -19.33
CA VAL A 335 -20.28 22.50 -18.07
C VAL A 335 -18.97 23.26 -18.34
N GLU A 336 -19.00 24.56 -18.07
CA GLU A 336 -17.81 25.42 -18.16
C GLU A 336 -16.94 25.26 -16.89
N PRO A 337 -15.60 25.33 -17.00
CA PRO A 337 -14.73 25.31 -15.83
C PRO A 337 -14.97 26.49 -14.89
N ILE A 338 -14.95 26.23 -13.59
CA ILE A 338 -14.97 27.25 -12.52
C ILE A 338 -13.55 27.78 -12.20
N GLY A 339 -12.53 27.21 -12.82
CA GLY A 339 -11.13 27.53 -12.62
C GLY A 339 -10.20 26.60 -13.38
N TYR A 340 -8.95 26.55 -12.93
CA TYR A 340 -7.94 25.63 -13.47
C TYR A 340 -6.95 25.22 -12.37
N SER A 341 -6.26 24.11 -12.56
CA SER A 341 -5.08 23.74 -11.80
C SER A 341 -3.83 23.97 -12.66
N MET A 342 -2.71 24.35 -12.04
CA MET A 342 -1.42 24.49 -12.72
C MET A 342 -0.36 23.63 -12.06
N VAL A 343 0.43 22.93 -12.87
CA VAL A 343 1.55 22.11 -12.40
C VAL A 343 2.56 22.97 -11.64
N ARG A 344 2.97 22.51 -10.45
CA ARG A 344 4.08 23.06 -9.66
C ARG A 344 5.42 22.68 -10.27
N VAL A 345 6.42 23.55 -10.10
CA VAL A 345 7.79 23.25 -10.55
C VAL A 345 8.43 22.29 -9.56
N THR A 346 8.56 21.02 -9.95
CA THR A 346 9.19 19.96 -9.16
C THR A 346 10.17 19.18 -10.01
N LYS A 347 11.07 18.44 -9.36
CA LYS A 347 12.00 17.51 -10.04
C LYS A 347 11.27 16.60 -11.04
N ASP A 348 10.15 16.02 -10.64
CA ASP A 348 9.41 15.07 -11.49
C ASP A 348 8.76 15.77 -12.69
N ALA A 349 8.15 16.93 -12.49
CA ALA A 349 7.50 17.68 -13.56
C ALA A 349 8.50 18.18 -14.64
N GLU A 350 9.77 18.38 -14.27
CA GLU A 350 10.84 18.83 -15.17
C GLU A 350 11.64 17.70 -15.82
N ASN A 351 11.68 16.51 -15.19
CA ASN A 351 12.68 15.49 -15.53
C ASN A 351 12.13 14.05 -15.66
N LYS A 352 10.87 13.78 -15.32
CA LYS A 352 10.33 12.39 -15.33
C LYS A 352 9.98 11.91 -16.75
N LYS A 353 11.03 11.56 -17.50
CA LYS A 353 10.96 11.08 -18.89
C LYS A 353 10.44 9.65 -19.09
N GLY A 354 10.49 8.81 -18.05
CA GLY A 354 10.05 7.42 -18.07
C GLY A 354 10.90 6.45 -18.91
N SER A 355 10.57 5.16 -18.79
CA SER A 355 11.17 4.05 -19.56
C SER A 355 10.32 3.70 -20.78
N THR A 356 10.90 3.01 -21.76
CA THR A 356 10.16 2.48 -22.91
C THR A 356 9.22 1.35 -22.50
N LEU A 357 8.01 1.33 -23.08
CA LEU A 357 6.94 0.41 -22.73
C LEU A 357 6.88 -0.85 -23.60
N PHE A 358 7.10 -0.66 -24.90
CA PHE A 358 6.84 -1.67 -25.91
C PHE A 358 8.16 -2.10 -26.56
N PRO A 359 8.58 -3.37 -26.43
CA PRO A 359 9.76 -3.91 -27.09
C PRO A 359 9.67 -3.84 -28.62
N SER A 360 8.44 -3.87 -29.16
CA SER A 360 8.18 -3.61 -30.59
C SER A 360 8.67 -2.22 -31.06
N GLY A 361 8.94 -1.31 -30.12
CA GLY A 361 9.64 -0.05 -30.33
C GLY A 361 8.76 1.11 -30.79
N GLY A 362 9.42 2.15 -31.32
CA GLY A 362 8.84 3.40 -31.81
C GLY A 362 9.21 4.62 -30.95
N THR A 363 9.11 5.81 -31.54
CA THR A 363 9.53 7.08 -30.91
C THR A 363 8.36 7.92 -30.39
N ASP A 364 7.15 7.39 -30.43
CA ASP A 364 5.96 8.07 -29.90
C ASP A 364 6.10 8.26 -28.39
N VAL A 365 5.63 9.38 -27.85
CA VAL A 365 5.59 9.65 -26.41
C VAL A 365 4.74 8.61 -25.66
N LEU A 366 3.75 8.00 -26.31
CA LEU A 366 2.94 6.89 -25.79
C LEU A 366 3.75 5.61 -25.57
N ASN A 367 4.92 5.49 -26.18
CA ASN A 367 5.83 4.37 -25.92
C ASN A 367 6.67 4.56 -24.65
N TYR A 368 6.44 5.63 -23.89
CA TYR A 368 7.19 5.93 -22.67
C TYR A 368 6.28 6.02 -21.46
N ASN A 369 6.76 5.48 -20.34
CA ASN A 369 6.13 5.64 -19.03
C ASN A 369 6.39 7.02 -18.37
N GLY A 370 6.62 8.06 -19.16
CA GLY A 370 6.98 9.40 -18.68
C GLY A 370 5.82 10.39 -18.72
N LEU A 371 6.02 11.55 -18.10
CA LEU A 371 5.04 12.63 -18.03
C LEU A 371 5.00 13.52 -19.30
N GLY A 372 5.68 13.13 -20.37
CA GLY A 372 5.63 13.88 -21.64
C GLY A 372 4.21 13.97 -22.19
N LEU A 373 3.80 15.14 -22.70
CA LEU A 373 2.47 15.39 -23.25
C LEU A 373 2.24 14.60 -24.55
N SER A 374 0.99 14.15 -24.77
CA SER A 374 0.57 13.56 -26.04
C SER A 374 0.56 14.58 -27.19
N GLN A 375 0.64 14.12 -28.44
CA GLN A 375 0.62 15.01 -29.60
C GLN A 375 -0.69 15.82 -29.67
N ALA A 376 -1.83 15.21 -29.38
CA ALA A 376 -3.12 15.90 -29.36
C ALA A 376 -3.17 17.02 -28.31
N ALA A 377 -2.57 16.80 -27.13
CA ALA A 377 -2.41 17.84 -26.13
C ALA A 377 -1.53 18.99 -26.63
N ILE A 378 -0.37 18.66 -27.24
CA ILE A 378 0.55 19.65 -27.81
C ILE A 378 -0.13 20.50 -28.89
N ASP A 379 -0.88 19.87 -29.80
CA ASP A 379 -1.56 20.54 -30.90
C ASP A 379 -2.62 21.52 -30.39
N GLU A 380 -3.43 21.10 -29.42
CA GLU A 380 -4.48 21.94 -28.82
C GLU A 380 -3.87 23.13 -28.07
N LEU A 381 -2.89 22.89 -27.20
CA LEU A 381 -2.22 23.97 -26.46
C LEU A 381 -1.49 24.94 -27.40
N ASN A 382 -1.07 24.50 -28.59
CA ASN A 382 -0.44 25.36 -29.59
C ASN A 382 -1.43 26.26 -30.33
N LEU A 383 -2.75 26.08 -30.23
CA LEU A 383 -3.74 26.95 -30.88
C LEU A 383 -3.68 28.40 -30.36
N THR A 384 -3.35 28.58 -29.07
CA THR A 384 -3.34 29.89 -28.41
C THR A 384 -1.93 30.47 -28.23
N ARG A 385 -0.88 29.65 -28.41
CA ARG A 385 0.52 30.07 -28.19
C ARG A 385 1.08 30.88 -29.36
N PRO A 386 1.89 31.93 -29.11
CA PRO A 386 2.48 32.73 -30.18
C PRO A 386 3.59 31.98 -30.93
N GLU A 387 3.93 32.48 -32.13
CA GLU A 387 5.10 32.03 -32.88
C GLU A 387 6.39 32.20 -32.06
N GLY A 388 7.29 31.23 -32.15
CA GLY A 388 8.52 31.17 -31.34
C GLY A 388 8.31 30.65 -29.92
N GLN A 389 7.09 30.25 -29.55
CA GLN A 389 6.77 29.59 -28.28
C GLN A 389 5.95 28.31 -28.48
N LYS A 390 5.97 27.72 -29.68
CA LYS A 390 5.20 26.52 -29.98
C LYS A 390 5.83 25.31 -29.29
N LEU A 391 5.01 24.54 -28.57
CA LEU A 391 5.39 23.31 -27.90
C LEU A 391 5.75 22.24 -28.95
N GLY A 392 6.79 21.45 -28.69
CA GLY A 392 7.31 20.43 -29.62
C GLY A 392 8.17 20.99 -30.76
N ILE A 393 8.10 22.30 -31.00
CA ILE A 393 8.89 23.00 -32.02
C ILE A 393 9.98 23.84 -31.36
N ASP A 394 9.58 24.90 -30.66
CA ASP A 394 10.45 25.88 -29.99
C ASP A 394 10.75 25.49 -28.53
N ILE A 395 9.75 24.88 -27.88
CA ILE A 395 9.77 24.49 -26.47
C ILE A 395 9.63 22.97 -26.37
N LYS A 396 10.73 22.30 -26.03
CA LYS A 396 10.83 20.85 -25.90
C LYS A 396 12.07 20.45 -25.11
N THR A 397 12.07 19.27 -24.53
CA THR A 397 13.19 18.75 -23.73
C THR A 397 13.72 17.47 -24.35
N ARG A 398 15.04 17.31 -24.40
CA ARG A 398 15.67 16.07 -24.84
C ARG A 398 15.55 15.03 -23.72
N VAL A 399 14.89 13.92 -24.01
CA VAL A 399 14.66 12.83 -23.05
C VAL A 399 15.56 11.63 -23.30
N GLY A 400 16.06 11.46 -24.51
CA GLY A 400 16.96 10.36 -24.85
C GLY A 400 17.60 10.52 -26.22
N THR A 401 18.38 9.52 -26.59
CA THR A 401 18.99 9.41 -27.92
C THR A 401 18.80 7.97 -28.40
N THR A 402 18.28 7.83 -29.61
CA THR A 402 18.12 6.56 -30.32
C THR A 402 19.15 6.47 -31.45
N VAL A 403 19.22 5.31 -32.12
CA VAL A 403 20.03 5.15 -33.34
C VAL A 403 19.68 6.16 -34.44
N THR A 404 18.44 6.67 -34.45
CA THR A 404 17.95 7.68 -35.39
C THR A 404 18.17 9.12 -34.93
N GLY A 405 18.69 9.36 -33.72
CA GLY A 405 18.99 10.68 -33.17
C GLY A 405 18.31 10.99 -31.84
N ALA A 406 18.39 12.25 -31.43
CA ALA A 406 17.81 12.73 -30.17
C ALA A 406 16.27 12.63 -30.18
N VAL A 407 15.71 12.13 -29.08
CA VAL A 407 14.27 12.07 -28.84
C VAL A 407 13.89 13.27 -27.96
N TYR A 408 12.94 14.06 -28.45
CA TYR A 408 12.42 15.23 -27.75
C TYR A 408 10.96 15.00 -27.35
N GLN A 409 10.61 15.47 -26.16
CA GLN A 409 9.24 15.47 -25.64
C GLN A 409 8.91 16.83 -25.05
N VAL A 410 7.61 17.13 -24.89
CA VAL A 410 7.16 18.29 -24.12
C VAL A 410 6.83 17.78 -22.71
N LEU A 411 7.67 18.11 -21.72
CA LEU A 411 7.42 17.75 -20.33
C LEU A 411 6.43 18.74 -19.68
N PRO A 412 5.77 18.38 -18.56
CA PRO A 412 4.76 19.23 -17.92
C PRO A 412 5.30 20.58 -17.46
N VAL A 413 6.60 20.65 -17.15
CA VAL A 413 7.33 21.90 -16.90
C VAL A 413 8.56 21.96 -17.78
N ILE A 414 8.72 23.07 -18.50
CA ILE A 414 9.93 23.35 -19.28
C ILE A 414 10.44 24.73 -18.87
N THR A 415 11.71 24.80 -18.50
CA THR A 415 12.40 26.02 -18.11
C THR A 415 13.41 26.44 -19.17
N ALA A 416 14.01 27.61 -19.00
CA ALA A 416 15.12 28.03 -19.84
C ALA A 416 16.31 27.03 -19.79
N ALA A 417 16.50 26.35 -18.65
CA ALA A 417 17.60 25.41 -18.46
C ALA A 417 17.36 24.03 -19.11
N THR A 418 16.09 23.62 -19.26
CA THR A 418 15.71 22.33 -19.85
C THR A 418 15.30 22.43 -21.32
N ASN A 419 14.90 23.61 -21.80
CA ASN A 419 14.50 23.79 -23.19
C ASN A 419 15.65 23.48 -24.17
N ASN A 420 15.38 22.62 -25.16
CA ASN A 420 16.30 22.06 -26.14
C ASN A 420 17.53 21.35 -25.54
N ASN A 421 17.54 21.10 -24.24
CA ASN A 421 18.62 20.47 -23.48
C ASN A 421 18.12 19.18 -22.82
N ASP A 422 19.02 18.48 -22.12
CA ASP A 422 18.64 17.30 -21.35
C ASP A 422 17.66 17.65 -20.24
N ALA A 423 16.68 16.76 -20.05
CA ALA A 423 15.82 16.75 -18.88
C ALA A 423 16.67 16.76 -17.60
N LYS A 424 16.42 17.72 -16.72
CA LYS A 424 17.12 17.92 -15.45
C LYS A 424 16.28 18.81 -14.53
N GLU A 425 16.67 18.82 -13.27
CA GLU A 425 16.08 19.68 -12.24
C GLU A 425 16.60 21.13 -12.33
N ASP A 426 15.72 22.12 -12.32
CA ASP A 426 16.06 23.55 -12.32
C ASP A 426 15.49 24.27 -11.08
N LYS A 427 16.32 24.30 -10.03
CA LYS A 427 15.99 24.95 -8.75
C LYS A 427 16.02 26.50 -8.80
N THR A 428 16.35 27.09 -9.94
CA THR A 428 16.52 28.56 -10.06
C THR A 428 15.25 29.28 -10.50
N THR A 429 14.15 28.54 -10.67
CA THR A 429 12.85 29.06 -11.10
C THR A 429 12.20 29.94 -10.03
N GLY A 430 11.45 30.95 -10.47
CA GLY A 430 10.73 31.88 -9.60
C GLY A 430 10.11 33.03 -10.37
N ILE A 431 9.58 34.04 -9.66
CA ILE A 431 8.86 35.16 -10.30
C ILE A 431 9.70 35.93 -11.33
N ASN A 432 11.02 36.00 -11.13
CA ASN A 432 11.99 36.67 -12.00
C ASN A 432 12.63 35.74 -13.05
N ASN A 433 12.43 34.42 -12.93
CA ASN A 433 12.93 33.39 -13.83
C ASN A 433 11.83 32.33 -14.01
N LYS A 434 10.77 32.71 -14.73
CA LYS A 434 9.59 31.85 -14.87
C LYS A 434 9.89 30.68 -15.81
N PRO A 435 9.28 29.51 -15.57
CA PRO A 435 9.22 28.45 -16.58
C PRO A 435 8.66 28.97 -17.91
N LEU A 436 9.16 28.41 -19.02
CA LEU A 436 8.66 28.69 -20.38
C LEU A 436 7.31 28.01 -20.63
N PHE A 437 7.03 26.94 -19.88
CA PHE A 437 5.77 26.21 -19.91
C PHE A 437 5.51 25.56 -18.54
N GLN A 438 4.26 25.65 -18.08
CA GLN A 438 3.68 24.86 -17.00
C GLN A 438 2.31 24.38 -17.49
N LEU A 439 2.11 23.06 -17.49
CA LEU A 439 0.84 22.45 -17.88
C LEU A 439 -0.30 22.88 -16.94
N THR A 440 -1.50 23.02 -17.50
CA THR A 440 -2.73 23.31 -16.75
C THR A 440 -3.82 22.29 -17.04
N ALA A 441 -4.72 22.09 -16.09
CA ALA A 441 -5.91 21.26 -16.21
C ALA A 441 -7.16 22.07 -15.78
N PRO A 442 -8.34 21.88 -16.39
CA PRO A 442 -9.55 22.56 -15.97
C PRO A 442 -10.06 22.06 -14.62
N VAL A 443 -10.70 22.96 -13.85
CA VAL A 443 -11.44 22.63 -12.62
C VAL A 443 -12.93 22.88 -12.89
N TYR A 444 -13.76 21.86 -12.73
CA TYR A 444 -15.18 21.86 -13.07
C TYR A 444 -16.12 21.84 -11.87
N GLU A 445 -15.66 21.33 -10.72
CA GLU A 445 -16.50 21.21 -9.54
C GLU A 445 -15.78 21.64 -8.26
N GLN A 446 -16.58 22.04 -7.27
CA GLN A 446 -16.13 22.28 -5.91
C GLN A 446 -16.05 20.95 -5.14
N ILE A 447 -15.19 20.91 -4.12
CA ILE A 447 -15.20 19.80 -3.17
C ILE A 447 -16.53 19.83 -2.38
N PRO A 448 -17.26 18.70 -2.27
CA PRO A 448 -18.51 18.64 -1.50
C PRO A 448 -18.35 19.07 -0.04
N GLU A 449 -19.38 19.74 0.51
CA GLU A 449 -19.40 20.19 1.92
C GLU A 449 -19.28 19.04 2.92
N PHE A 450 -19.63 17.82 2.50
CA PHE A 450 -19.52 16.59 3.30
C PHE A 450 -18.12 16.33 3.86
N PHE A 451 -17.07 16.88 3.22
CA PHE A 451 -15.66 16.73 3.62
C PHE A 451 -15.13 17.87 4.48
N ASN A 452 -15.92 18.92 4.76
CA ASN A 452 -15.46 20.12 5.47
C ASN A 452 -14.90 19.79 6.87
N ASP A 453 -15.44 18.77 7.55
CA ASP A 453 -15.00 18.32 8.88
C ASP A 453 -13.59 17.70 8.90
N LEU A 454 -13.01 17.41 7.73
CA LEU A 454 -11.62 16.99 7.64
C LEU A 454 -10.66 18.18 7.71
N PHE A 455 -11.10 19.41 7.45
CA PHE A 455 -10.23 20.57 7.31
C PHE A 455 -10.33 21.54 8.50
N PRO A 456 -9.25 22.30 8.80
CA PRO A 456 -9.33 23.37 9.78
C PRO A 456 -10.20 24.52 9.28
N ASP A 457 -10.83 25.26 10.20
CA ASP A 457 -11.67 26.44 9.88
C ASP A 457 -10.98 27.46 8.95
N SER A 458 -9.65 27.60 9.04
CA SER A 458 -8.88 28.50 8.18
C SER A 458 -8.88 28.13 6.70
N ALA A 459 -9.25 26.89 6.37
CA ALA A 459 -9.38 26.39 5.00
C ALA A 459 -10.83 26.36 4.51
N ILE A 460 -11.80 26.83 5.31
CA ILE A 460 -13.22 26.88 4.94
C ILE A 460 -13.62 28.33 4.60
N VAL A 461 -14.10 28.56 3.38
CA VAL A 461 -14.57 29.86 2.87
C VAL A 461 -15.93 29.68 2.21
N ASP A 462 -16.89 30.53 2.60
CA ASP A 462 -18.28 30.50 2.09
C ASP A 462 -18.95 29.12 2.16
N GLY A 463 -18.63 28.34 3.19
CA GLY A 463 -19.20 27.01 3.43
C GLY A 463 -18.50 25.86 2.71
N HIS A 464 -17.42 26.12 1.97
CA HIS A 464 -16.66 25.10 1.24
C HIS A 464 -15.18 25.12 1.59
N ILE A 465 -14.48 24.00 1.37
CA ILE A 465 -13.03 23.96 1.36
C ILE A 465 -12.50 24.91 0.27
N ASP A 466 -11.66 25.87 0.64
CA ASP A 466 -11.03 26.79 -0.29
C ASP A 466 -10.00 26.04 -1.15
N MET A 467 -10.45 25.64 -2.34
CA MET A 467 -9.62 24.92 -3.30
C MET A 467 -8.33 25.68 -3.66
N ASN A 468 -8.28 27.01 -3.57
CA ASN A 468 -7.04 27.77 -3.86
C ASN A 468 -5.90 27.47 -2.89
N GLN A 469 -6.23 26.91 -1.72
CA GLN A 469 -5.26 26.42 -0.74
C GLN A 469 -4.82 24.99 -1.00
N ILE A 470 -5.37 24.27 -1.99
CA ILE A 470 -5.07 22.87 -2.26
C ILE A 470 -3.94 22.72 -3.29
N VAL A 471 -2.98 21.87 -2.95
CA VAL A 471 -1.98 21.31 -3.88
C VAL A 471 -2.18 19.78 -3.91
N TYR A 472 -2.44 19.19 -5.07
CA TYR A 472 -2.72 17.74 -5.20
C TYR A 472 -1.71 17.04 -6.10
N LYS A 473 -1.48 15.75 -5.87
CA LYS A 473 -0.57 14.89 -6.64
C LYS A 473 -1.35 14.12 -7.71
N ALA A 474 -0.99 14.29 -8.99
CA ALA A 474 -1.75 13.80 -10.14
C ALA A 474 -1.25 12.44 -10.73
N ASP A 475 -0.05 11.97 -10.42
CA ASP A 475 0.46 10.72 -11.00
C ASP A 475 0.04 9.48 -10.19
N THR A 476 -1.23 9.09 -10.33
CA THR A 476 -1.88 8.01 -9.57
C THR A 476 -1.46 6.63 -10.06
N SER A 477 -1.03 5.77 -9.13
CA SER A 477 -0.67 4.37 -9.40
C SER A 477 -1.86 3.42 -9.32
N ALA A 478 -1.70 2.22 -9.91
CA ALA A 478 -2.67 1.14 -9.77
C ALA A 478 -2.91 0.79 -8.28
N ASP A 479 -1.86 0.85 -7.46
CA ASP A 479 -1.88 0.66 -6.02
C ASP A 479 -2.95 1.51 -5.31
N GLU A 480 -3.03 2.78 -5.71
CA GLU A 480 -4.00 3.72 -5.16
C GLU A 480 -5.42 3.34 -5.59
N VAL A 481 -5.58 2.99 -6.86
CA VAL A 481 -6.86 2.60 -7.45
C VAL A 481 -7.41 1.33 -6.79
N ASP A 482 -6.55 0.34 -6.55
CA ASP A 482 -6.91 -0.90 -5.87
C ASP A 482 -7.41 -0.65 -4.45
N GLY A 483 -6.65 0.13 -3.67
CA GLY A 483 -7.04 0.53 -2.32
C GLY A 483 -8.38 1.26 -2.31
N HIS A 484 -8.60 2.17 -3.28
CA HIS A 484 -9.88 2.88 -3.43
C HIS A 484 -11.04 1.92 -3.70
N TYR A 485 -10.93 1.01 -4.67
CA TYR A 485 -12.02 0.06 -4.96
C TYR A 485 -12.29 -0.91 -3.80
N ALA A 486 -11.25 -1.37 -3.09
CA ALA A 486 -11.42 -2.22 -1.91
C ALA A 486 -12.13 -1.47 -0.78
N MET A 487 -11.76 -0.21 -0.56
CA MET A 487 -12.43 0.64 0.42
C MET A 487 -13.87 0.97 -0.02
N PHE A 488 -14.13 1.35 -1.28
CA PHE A 488 -15.48 1.63 -1.80
C PHE A 488 -16.40 0.43 -1.59
N TYR A 489 -15.93 -0.76 -1.95
CA TYR A 489 -16.66 -2.00 -1.74
C TYR A 489 -16.94 -2.24 -0.25
N THR A 490 -15.90 -2.15 0.58
CA THR A 490 -16.01 -2.44 2.02
C THR A 490 -16.93 -1.45 2.72
N ALA A 491 -16.82 -0.16 2.42
CA ALA A 491 -17.67 0.89 2.95
C ALA A 491 -19.12 0.74 2.48
N TYR A 492 -19.34 0.51 1.18
CA TYR A 492 -20.70 0.32 0.64
C TYR A 492 -21.39 -0.90 1.25
N LYS A 493 -20.68 -2.05 1.31
CA LYS A 493 -21.27 -3.30 1.81
C LYS A 493 -21.42 -3.34 3.33
N TYR A 494 -20.40 -2.92 4.07
CA TYR A 494 -20.33 -3.17 5.51
C TYR A 494 -20.57 -1.93 6.38
N LEU A 495 -20.03 -0.76 6.00
CA LEU A 495 -20.24 0.48 6.77
C LEU A 495 -21.64 1.06 6.54
N VAL A 496 -22.02 1.21 5.27
CA VAL A 496 -23.35 1.67 4.85
C VAL A 496 -24.34 0.51 5.01
N GLY A 497 -24.15 -0.59 4.29
CA GLY A 497 -25.06 -1.74 4.32
C GLY A 497 -26.53 -1.32 4.15
N ASP A 498 -27.40 -1.79 5.05
CA ASP A 498 -28.83 -1.43 5.07
C ASP A 498 -29.14 -0.21 5.97
N SER A 499 -28.15 0.62 6.28
CA SER A 499 -28.32 1.79 7.15
C SER A 499 -29.34 2.79 6.59
N THR A 500 -30.15 3.35 7.49
CA THR A 500 -31.06 4.48 7.18
C THR A 500 -30.56 5.80 7.75
N ASP A 501 -29.33 5.82 8.28
CA ASP A 501 -28.70 7.02 8.83
C ASP A 501 -28.40 8.04 7.71
N PRO A 502 -28.84 9.32 7.83
CA PRO A 502 -28.69 10.29 6.75
C PRO A 502 -27.24 10.53 6.30
N GLU A 503 -26.29 10.54 7.24
CA GLU A 503 -24.87 10.75 6.94
C GLU A 503 -24.29 9.56 6.15
N LEU A 504 -24.66 8.32 6.51
CA LEU A 504 -24.26 7.14 5.75
C LEU A 504 -24.96 7.04 4.38
N LEU A 505 -26.16 7.60 4.22
CA LEU A 505 -26.83 7.68 2.91
C LEU A 505 -26.21 8.73 1.99
N GLU A 506 -25.70 9.84 2.54
CA GLU A 506 -24.89 10.80 1.79
C GLU A 506 -23.55 10.17 1.37
N LEU A 507 -22.86 9.50 2.30
CA LEU A 507 -21.66 8.72 2.01
C LEU A 507 -21.91 7.70 0.88
N LYS A 508 -23.00 6.94 0.96
CA LYS A 508 -23.42 5.97 -0.08
C LYS A 508 -23.50 6.62 -1.46
N SER A 509 -24.12 7.80 -1.54
CA SER A 509 -24.30 8.52 -2.80
C SER A 509 -22.96 8.96 -3.39
N LEU A 510 -22.03 9.41 -2.54
CA LEU A 510 -20.67 9.77 -2.96
C LEU A 510 -19.88 8.53 -3.42
N ILE A 511 -19.95 7.41 -2.70
CA ILE A 511 -19.30 6.14 -3.11
C ILE A 511 -19.82 5.67 -4.48
N GLU A 512 -21.14 5.69 -4.69
CA GLU A 512 -21.74 5.31 -5.97
C GLU A 512 -21.26 6.22 -7.11
N GLU A 513 -21.23 7.52 -6.87
CA GLU A 513 -20.77 8.51 -7.85
C GLU A 513 -19.28 8.35 -8.18
N THR A 514 -18.39 8.26 -7.19
CA THR A 514 -16.94 8.13 -7.41
C THR A 514 -16.60 6.81 -8.10
N THR A 515 -17.23 5.71 -7.67
CA THR A 515 -17.08 4.39 -8.30
C THR A 515 -17.48 4.44 -9.77
N HIS A 516 -18.64 5.04 -10.08
CA HIS A 516 -19.11 5.21 -11.46
C HIS A 516 -18.14 6.03 -12.30
N ARG A 517 -17.77 7.23 -11.84
CA ARG A 517 -16.90 8.15 -12.57
C ARG A 517 -15.52 7.54 -12.84
N MET A 518 -14.90 6.91 -11.83
CA MET A 518 -13.59 6.28 -11.98
C MET A 518 -13.64 5.09 -12.94
N THR A 519 -14.69 4.27 -12.87
CA THR A 519 -14.86 3.12 -13.80
C THR A 519 -15.05 3.60 -15.24
N GLU A 520 -15.86 4.64 -15.46
CA GLU A 520 -16.00 5.25 -16.79
C GLU A 520 -14.68 5.85 -17.28
N LEU A 521 -13.88 6.45 -16.39
CA LEU A 521 -12.57 6.99 -16.74
C LEU A 521 -11.59 5.89 -17.15
N ILE A 522 -11.62 4.72 -16.50
CA ILE A 522 -10.76 3.57 -16.85
C ILE A 522 -11.18 2.95 -18.19
N LEU A 523 -12.46 2.92 -18.51
CA LEU A 523 -13.00 2.29 -19.72
C LEU A 523 -13.15 3.24 -20.92
N LYS A 524 -12.84 4.52 -20.74
CA LYS A 524 -13.06 5.55 -21.75
C LYS A 524 -12.37 5.17 -23.06
N ASP A 525 -13.09 5.26 -24.17
CA ASP A 525 -12.54 4.93 -25.50
C ASP A 525 -11.87 3.54 -25.59
N ASP A 526 -12.32 2.57 -24.77
CA ASP A 526 -11.79 1.19 -24.69
C ASP A 526 -10.30 1.10 -24.31
N HIS A 527 -9.76 2.11 -23.61
CA HIS A 527 -8.32 2.23 -23.38
C HIS A 527 -7.75 1.49 -22.15
N TYR A 528 -8.58 1.14 -21.15
CA TYR A 528 -8.19 0.45 -19.91
C TYR A 528 -7.02 1.13 -19.15
N TYR A 529 -7.08 2.45 -18.91
CA TYR A 529 -6.10 3.16 -18.08
C TYR A 529 -6.71 4.43 -17.47
N ILE A 530 -6.13 4.97 -16.40
CA ILE A 530 -6.53 6.32 -15.94
C ILE A 530 -5.79 7.37 -16.76
N GLU A 531 -6.52 8.22 -17.49
CA GLU A 531 -5.92 9.32 -18.23
C GLU A 531 -5.59 10.51 -17.31
N ASP A 532 -4.37 11.03 -17.44
CA ASP A 532 -3.89 12.20 -16.72
C ASP A 532 -3.87 13.47 -17.61
N ALA A 533 -3.65 14.64 -17.01
CA ALA A 533 -3.60 15.95 -17.64
C ALA A 533 -2.52 16.08 -18.73
N THR A 534 -1.64 15.09 -18.89
CA THR A 534 -0.68 15.01 -20.00
C THR A 534 -1.34 14.57 -21.31
N GLY A 535 -2.60 14.11 -21.29
CA GLY A 535 -3.29 13.51 -22.43
C GLY A 535 -2.85 12.08 -22.71
N LYS A 536 -2.27 11.40 -21.71
CA LYS A 536 -1.84 10.01 -21.71
C LYS A 536 -2.33 9.33 -20.43
N SER A 537 -2.20 8.01 -20.35
CA SER A 537 -2.31 7.29 -19.07
C SER A 537 -1.40 7.91 -17.99
N THR A 538 -1.77 7.79 -16.72
CA THR A 538 -0.81 7.91 -15.61
C THR A 538 0.33 6.89 -15.77
N GLN A 539 1.34 6.95 -14.90
CA GLN A 539 2.48 6.06 -15.07
C GLN A 539 2.15 4.58 -14.84
N TRP A 540 1.35 4.29 -13.82
CA TRP A 540 1.19 2.91 -13.33
C TRP A 540 -0.25 2.38 -13.43
N SER A 541 -1.26 3.24 -13.61
CA SER A 541 -2.66 2.82 -13.72
C SER A 541 -3.00 2.39 -15.16
N ARG A 542 -2.50 1.22 -15.57
CA ARG A 542 -2.66 0.66 -16.93
C ARG A 542 -3.09 -0.81 -16.90
N TRP A 543 -4.14 -1.11 -17.66
CA TRP A 543 -4.78 -2.43 -17.71
C TRP A 543 -5.13 -2.89 -19.13
N PHE A 544 -4.46 -2.37 -20.16
CA PHE A 544 -4.71 -2.75 -21.56
C PHE A 544 -3.80 -3.89 -22.02
N ALA A 545 -4.31 -4.76 -22.89
CA ALA A 545 -3.68 -6.03 -23.24
C ALA A 545 -2.29 -5.87 -23.89
N LYS A 546 -2.09 -4.82 -24.71
CA LYS A 546 -0.78 -4.55 -25.31
C LYS A 546 0.31 -4.27 -24.27
N TYR A 547 -0.02 -3.62 -23.15
CA TYR A 547 0.94 -3.31 -22.08
C TYR A 547 1.54 -4.59 -21.47
N PHE A 548 0.77 -5.67 -21.45
CA PHE A 548 1.15 -6.96 -20.84
C PHE A 548 1.67 -8.00 -21.83
N ASN A 549 1.27 -7.87 -23.11
CA ASN A 549 1.41 -8.95 -24.09
C ASN A 549 2.12 -8.51 -25.38
N ASP A 550 2.69 -7.29 -25.43
CA ASP A 550 3.48 -6.87 -26.59
C ASP A 550 4.59 -7.88 -26.87
N SER A 551 4.76 -8.22 -28.15
CA SER A 551 5.75 -9.20 -28.63
C SER A 551 5.60 -10.64 -28.12
N LEU A 552 4.53 -10.99 -27.40
CA LEU A 552 4.35 -12.36 -26.88
C LEU A 552 4.31 -13.42 -27.99
N GLY A 553 3.58 -13.16 -29.08
CA GLY A 553 3.57 -14.06 -30.24
C GLY A 553 4.93 -14.18 -30.96
N VAL A 554 5.82 -13.19 -30.81
CA VAL A 554 7.20 -13.25 -31.35
C VAL A 554 8.07 -14.11 -30.45
N MET A 555 8.00 -13.91 -29.13
CA MET A 555 8.77 -14.67 -28.14
C MET A 555 8.45 -16.16 -28.20
N GLU A 556 7.16 -16.53 -28.29
CA GLU A 556 6.71 -17.93 -28.33
C GLU A 556 7.22 -18.72 -29.55
N GLN A 557 7.66 -18.03 -30.61
CA GLN A 557 8.23 -18.65 -31.80
C GLN A 557 9.74 -18.87 -31.71
N GLN A 558 10.41 -18.26 -30.73
CA GLN A 558 11.86 -18.40 -30.56
C GLN A 558 12.19 -19.74 -29.90
N VAL A 559 13.34 -20.33 -30.25
CA VAL A 559 13.79 -21.60 -29.65
C VAL A 559 14.05 -21.46 -28.15
N GLN A 560 14.48 -20.26 -27.73
CA GLN A 560 14.75 -19.87 -26.35
C GLN A 560 13.51 -19.97 -25.45
N TRP A 561 12.30 -19.85 -26.00
CA TRP A 561 11.05 -19.97 -25.25
C TRP A 561 10.89 -21.32 -24.54
N GLN A 562 11.48 -22.39 -25.09
CA GLN A 562 11.49 -23.73 -24.45
C GLN A 562 12.23 -23.74 -23.11
N SER A 563 13.10 -22.75 -22.89
CA SER A 563 13.84 -22.51 -21.65
C SER A 563 13.26 -21.31 -20.87
N LYS A 564 12.01 -20.92 -21.17
CA LYS A 564 11.31 -19.77 -20.58
C LYS A 564 11.99 -18.41 -20.84
N ILE A 565 12.75 -18.29 -21.92
CA ILE A 565 13.44 -17.04 -22.24
C ILE A 565 12.63 -16.28 -23.30
N GLY A 566 12.20 -15.07 -22.96
CA GLY A 566 11.40 -14.17 -23.79
C GLY A 566 12.25 -13.16 -24.55
N VAL A 567 12.66 -13.50 -25.77
CA VAL A 567 13.51 -12.65 -26.64
C VAL A 567 12.93 -12.51 -28.04
N ASP A 568 13.40 -11.51 -28.78
CA ASP A 568 13.09 -11.34 -30.21
C ASP A 568 13.99 -12.21 -31.12
N GLU A 569 13.85 -12.05 -32.43
CA GLU A 569 14.63 -12.80 -33.44
C GLU A 569 16.13 -12.49 -33.42
N LYS A 570 16.54 -11.39 -32.79
CA LYS A 570 17.96 -10.99 -32.61
C LYS A 570 18.50 -11.49 -31.27
N GLY A 571 17.65 -12.03 -30.41
CA GLY A 571 18.00 -12.43 -29.06
C GLY A 571 18.01 -11.27 -28.06
N ASP A 572 17.38 -10.14 -28.37
CA ASP A 572 17.21 -9.01 -27.46
C ASP A 572 15.95 -9.22 -26.58
N ASP A 573 15.92 -8.69 -25.35
CA ASP A 573 14.76 -8.77 -24.45
C ASP A 573 13.50 -8.21 -25.15
N ALA A 574 12.47 -9.06 -25.24
CA ALA A 574 11.21 -8.77 -25.91
C ALA A 574 10.00 -8.78 -24.96
N LEU A 575 10.23 -8.74 -23.65
CA LEU A 575 9.16 -8.62 -22.66
C LEU A 575 8.64 -7.19 -22.63
N SER A 576 7.31 -7.04 -22.67
CA SER A 576 6.68 -5.74 -22.47
C SER A 576 6.92 -5.23 -21.05
N TYR A 577 6.84 -3.92 -20.85
CA TYR A 577 7.11 -3.33 -19.54
C TYR A 577 6.19 -3.88 -18.44
N GLY A 578 4.91 -4.08 -18.73
CA GLY A 578 3.96 -4.66 -17.79
C GLY A 578 3.90 -6.20 -17.80
N TYR A 579 4.81 -6.89 -18.49
CA TYR A 579 4.69 -8.35 -18.70
C TYR A 579 4.53 -9.12 -17.38
N GLU A 580 5.39 -8.87 -16.40
CA GLU A 580 5.37 -9.54 -15.10
C GLU A 580 4.16 -9.13 -14.24
N ASP A 581 3.69 -7.89 -14.36
CA ASP A 581 2.58 -7.33 -13.58
C ASP A 581 1.20 -7.73 -14.14
N GLY A 582 1.14 -8.27 -15.36
CA GLY A 582 -0.10 -8.65 -16.05
C GLY A 582 -1.07 -9.48 -15.19
N PRO A 583 -0.63 -10.50 -14.45
CA PRO A 583 -1.48 -11.29 -13.56
C PRO A 583 -2.15 -10.47 -12.45
N LEU A 584 -1.39 -9.60 -11.76
CA LEU A 584 -1.92 -8.71 -10.75
C LEU A 584 -2.91 -7.73 -11.39
N ASN A 585 -2.49 -7.02 -12.43
CA ASN A 585 -3.31 -6.02 -13.10
C ASN A 585 -4.59 -6.62 -13.71
N ALA A 586 -4.57 -7.88 -14.14
CA ALA A 586 -5.78 -8.59 -14.54
C ALA A 586 -6.79 -8.68 -13.39
N LEU A 587 -6.36 -9.11 -12.20
CA LEU A 587 -7.20 -9.18 -11.01
C LEU A 587 -7.69 -7.78 -10.59
N GLN A 588 -6.83 -6.75 -10.66
CA GLN A 588 -7.17 -5.36 -10.33
C GLN A 588 -8.36 -4.85 -11.16
N VAL A 589 -8.28 -4.91 -12.49
CA VAL A 589 -9.37 -4.40 -13.34
C VAL A 589 -10.62 -5.26 -13.23
N MET A 590 -10.48 -6.58 -13.03
CA MET A 590 -11.61 -7.46 -12.76
C MET A 590 -12.33 -7.07 -11.47
N ALA A 591 -11.58 -6.78 -10.40
CA ALA A 591 -12.14 -6.34 -9.13
C ALA A 591 -12.80 -4.95 -9.23
N ALA A 592 -12.18 -4.00 -9.94
CA ALA A 592 -12.77 -2.70 -10.22
C ALA A 592 -14.13 -2.84 -10.94
N LEU A 593 -14.19 -3.64 -12.01
CA LEU A 593 -15.43 -3.92 -12.75
C LEU A 593 -16.48 -4.61 -11.87
N LYS A 594 -16.07 -5.60 -11.05
CA LYS A 594 -17.00 -6.33 -10.20
C LYS A 594 -17.56 -5.46 -9.08
N SER A 595 -16.72 -4.70 -8.39
CA SER A 595 -17.12 -3.70 -7.40
C SER A 595 -18.06 -2.67 -8.01
N ALA A 596 -17.72 -2.11 -9.18
CA ALA A 596 -18.54 -1.13 -9.85
C ALA A 596 -19.92 -1.69 -10.22
N SER A 597 -19.97 -2.87 -10.83
CA SER A 597 -21.23 -3.54 -11.18
C SER A 597 -22.15 -3.71 -9.97
N TYR A 598 -21.59 -4.03 -8.80
CA TYR A 598 -22.30 -4.23 -7.54
C TYR A 598 -22.77 -2.91 -6.91
N ILE A 599 -21.87 -1.94 -6.75
CA ILE A 599 -22.12 -0.66 -6.06
C ILE A 599 -23.16 0.17 -6.84
N VAL A 600 -22.99 0.28 -8.16
CA VAL A 600 -23.78 1.21 -8.98
C VAL A 600 -25.05 0.57 -9.56
N ALA A 601 -25.37 -0.67 -9.19
CA ALA A 601 -26.46 -1.44 -9.78
C ALA A 601 -27.82 -0.72 -9.72
N ALA A 602 -28.09 0.00 -8.63
CA ALA A 602 -29.33 0.72 -8.43
C ALA A 602 -29.33 2.12 -9.07
N SER A 603 -28.23 2.87 -8.93
CA SER A 603 -28.12 4.26 -9.38
C SER A 603 -27.79 4.40 -10.86
N TYR A 604 -27.03 3.46 -11.43
CA TYR A 604 -26.58 3.45 -12.83
C TYR A 604 -26.78 2.07 -13.50
N PRO A 605 -28.03 1.59 -13.63
CA PRO A 605 -28.30 0.20 -14.02
C PRO A 605 -27.80 -0.17 -15.44
N ALA A 606 -27.76 0.78 -16.36
CA ALA A 606 -27.26 0.53 -17.73
C ALA A 606 -25.72 0.36 -17.75
N ASP A 607 -25.00 1.20 -17.00
CA ASP A 607 -23.55 1.13 -16.91
C ASP A 607 -23.10 -0.05 -16.03
N SER A 608 -23.83 -0.34 -14.95
CA SER A 608 -23.64 -1.57 -14.17
C SER A 608 -23.69 -2.83 -15.05
N ALA A 609 -24.65 -2.92 -15.98
CA ALA A 609 -24.72 -4.03 -16.92
C ALA A 609 -23.53 -4.05 -17.92
N LYS A 610 -23.02 -2.89 -18.33
CA LYS A 610 -21.79 -2.77 -19.15
C LYS A 610 -20.57 -3.27 -18.36
N TYR A 611 -20.45 -2.94 -17.09
CA TYR A 611 -19.34 -3.38 -16.24
C TYR A 611 -19.37 -4.88 -16.01
N GLU A 612 -20.54 -5.46 -15.73
CA GLU A 612 -20.69 -6.92 -15.60
C GLU A 612 -20.30 -7.61 -16.92
N LEU A 613 -20.73 -7.11 -18.09
CA LEU A 613 -20.32 -7.69 -19.38
C LEU A 613 -18.80 -7.64 -19.61
N ALA A 614 -18.15 -6.54 -19.24
CA ALA A 614 -16.69 -6.42 -19.31
C ALA A 614 -15.99 -7.39 -18.34
N TYR A 615 -16.54 -7.57 -17.13
CA TYR A 615 -16.06 -8.56 -16.17
C TYR A 615 -16.23 -10.00 -16.68
N GLU A 616 -17.37 -10.33 -17.30
CA GLU A 616 -17.60 -11.65 -17.90
C GLU A 616 -16.63 -11.95 -19.05
N GLN A 617 -16.25 -10.92 -19.82
CA GLN A 617 -15.25 -11.03 -20.88
C GLN A 617 -13.86 -11.43 -20.36
N ALA A 618 -13.54 -11.15 -19.10
CA ALA A 618 -12.29 -11.60 -18.47
C ALA A 618 -12.16 -13.13 -18.39
N PHE A 619 -13.28 -13.85 -18.40
CA PHE A 619 -13.31 -15.32 -18.42
C PHE A 619 -13.42 -15.90 -19.85
N ALA A 620 -13.49 -15.04 -20.88
CA ALA A 620 -13.79 -15.48 -22.24
C ALA A 620 -12.53 -15.87 -23.04
N GLY A 621 -12.26 -17.17 -23.12
CA GLY A 621 -11.19 -17.72 -23.95
C GLY A 621 -9.78 -17.24 -23.54
N SER A 622 -8.83 -17.31 -24.46
CA SER A 622 -7.46 -16.85 -24.22
C SER A 622 -7.32 -15.32 -24.36
N TYR A 623 -6.41 -14.74 -23.57
CA TYR A 623 -6.04 -13.33 -23.69
C TYR A 623 -5.31 -13.02 -25.01
N SER A 624 -5.44 -11.78 -25.48
CA SER A 624 -4.84 -11.33 -26.75
C SER A 624 -3.31 -11.27 -26.67
N LYS A 625 -2.63 -11.93 -27.62
CA LYS A 625 -1.16 -11.99 -27.73
C LYS A 625 -0.59 -11.24 -28.95
N GLU A 626 -1.47 -10.70 -29.80
CA GLU A 626 -1.12 -10.02 -31.04
C GLU A 626 -2.18 -8.98 -31.41
N GLU A 627 -1.84 -8.11 -32.37
CA GLU A 627 -2.75 -7.09 -32.89
C GLU A 627 -3.88 -7.69 -33.75
N PRO A 628 -5.12 -7.19 -33.67
CA PRO A 628 -5.58 -6.16 -32.74
C PRO A 628 -5.75 -6.73 -31.32
N TYR A 629 -5.15 -6.06 -30.33
CA TYR A 629 -5.34 -6.41 -28.93
C TYR A 629 -6.79 -6.14 -28.50
N ILE A 630 -7.36 -7.05 -27.70
CA ILE A 630 -8.71 -6.91 -27.14
C ILE A 630 -8.55 -6.79 -25.63
N ASN A 631 -8.84 -5.61 -25.10
CA ASN A 631 -8.71 -5.33 -23.68
C ASN A 631 -9.73 -6.11 -22.85
N GLY A 632 -9.35 -6.49 -21.63
CA GLY A 632 -10.16 -7.27 -20.70
C GLY A 632 -10.40 -8.73 -21.09
N LYS A 633 -10.18 -9.15 -22.35
CA LYS A 633 -10.49 -10.53 -22.78
C LYS A 633 -9.50 -11.53 -22.20
N GLY A 634 -10.01 -12.59 -21.57
CA GLY A 634 -9.20 -13.71 -21.08
C GLY A 634 -8.23 -13.34 -19.96
N TYR A 635 -8.47 -12.23 -19.26
CA TYR A 635 -7.62 -11.74 -18.17
C TYR A 635 -7.56 -12.72 -17.00
N MET A 636 -8.60 -13.51 -16.76
CA MET A 636 -8.54 -14.57 -15.75
C MET A 636 -7.49 -15.63 -16.10
N ALA A 637 -7.33 -15.98 -17.38
CA ALA A 637 -6.27 -16.89 -17.80
C ALA A 637 -4.88 -16.25 -17.61
N MET A 638 -4.75 -14.94 -17.84
CA MET A 638 -3.50 -14.20 -17.58
C MET A 638 -3.16 -14.15 -16.08
N ALA A 639 -4.16 -13.96 -15.21
CA ALA A 639 -3.99 -14.04 -13.76
C ALA A 639 -3.53 -15.42 -13.28
N GLN A 640 -3.88 -16.48 -14.00
CA GLN A 640 -3.41 -17.84 -13.73
C GLN A 640 -1.98 -18.11 -14.23
N ASP A 641 -1.33 -17.16 -14.89
CA ASP A 641 0.06 -17.29 -15.34
C ASP A 641 1.06 -16.59 -14.39
N TYR A 642 0.68 -16.30 -13.14
CA TYR A 642 1.52 -15.54 -12.19
C TYR A 642 2.93 -16.09 -12.04
N ILE A 643 3.05 -17.36 -11.64
CA ILE A 643 4.34 -18.01 -11.47
C ILE A 643 5.07 -18.12 -12.81
N GLU A 644 4.36 -18.48 -13.88
CA GLU A 644 5.00 -18.69 -15.19
C GLU A 644 5.61 -17.41 -15.76
N ARG A 645 4.92 -16.27 -15.64
CA ARG A 645 5.45 -14.98 -16.10
C ARG A 645 6.67 -14.53 -15.31
N ARG A 646 6.71 -14.76 -13.99
CA ARG A 646 7.93 -14.51 -13.19
C ARG A 646 9.07 -15.43 -13.59
N LEU A 647 8.80 -16.72 -13.82
CA LEU A 647 9.78 -17.68 -14.32
C LEU A 647 10.34 -17.29 -15.70
N VAL A 648 9.52 -16.68 -16.55
CA VAL A 648 9.97 -16.15 -17.84
C VAL A 648 10.84 -14.89 -17.66
N ARG A 649 10.39 -13.91 -16.87
CA ARG A 649 11.14 -12.67 -16.64
C ARG A 649 12.51 -12.93 -16.00
N GLN A 650 12.58 -13.77 -14.97
CA GLN A 650 13.86 -14.11 -14.34
C GLN A 650 14.81 -14.81 -15.32
N ALA A 651 14.30 -15.69 -16.19
CA ALA A 651 15.12 -16.45 -17.14
C ALA A 651 15.62 -15.55 -18.27
N THR A 652 14.81 -14.58 -18.72
CA THR A 652 15.25 -13.54 -19.66
C THR A 652 16.33 -12.64 -19.07
N ASN A 653 16.20 -12.23 -17.80
CA ASN A 653 17.24 -11.46 -17.12
C ASN A 653 18.53 -12.28 -17.01
N ALA A 654 18.44 -13.53 -16.56
CA ALA A 654 19.58 -14.44 -16.44
C ALA A 654 20.26 -14.70 -17.79
N TYR A 655 19.49 -14.85 -18.87
CA TYR A 655 20.01 -14.98 -20.23
C TYR A 655 20.78 -13.73 -20.67
N SER A 656 20.26 -12.54 -20.37
CA SER A 656 20.88 -11.26 -20.70
C SER A 656 22.17 -11.02 -19.91
N GLU A 657 22.21 -11.46 -18.64
CA GLU A 657 23.40 -11.44 -17.79
C GLU A 657 24.47 -12.46 -18.24
N ASN A 658 24.06 -13.53 -18.92
CA ASN A 658 24.91 -14.65 -19.34
C ASN A 658 25.29 -14.59 -20.82
N ASP A 659 25.69 -13.41 -21.32
CA ASP A 659 26.13 -13.19 -22.71
C ASP A 659 25.13 -13.71 -23.77
N ASN A 660 23.82 -13.56 -23.50
CA ASN A 660 22.74 -14.07 -24.34
C ASN A 660 22.84 -15.58 -24.58
N GLN A 661 23.17 -16.36 -23.54
CA GLN A 661 23.16 -17.82 -23.55
C GLN A 661 22.23 -18.36 -22.46
N PRO A 662 21.43 -19.43 -22.73
CA PRO A 662 20.67 -20.09 -21.69
C PRO A 662 21.58 -20.55 -20.54
N VAL A 663 21.12 -20.31 -19.32
CA VAL A 663 21.84 -20.69 -18.10
C VAL A 663 21.77 -22.20 -17.89
N THR A 664 22.90 -22.78 -17.53
CA THR A 664 23.13 -24.20 -17.23
C THR A 664 24.10 -24.32 -16.06
N MET A 665 24.20 -25.48 -15.44
CA MET A 665 25.16 -25.72 -14.35
C MET A 665 26.63 -25.49 -14.76
N ASP A 666 26.95 -25.62 -16.05
CA ASP A 666 28.33 -25.49 -16.56
C ASP A 666 28.73 -24.04 -16.88
N ASN A 667 27.76 -23.14 -17.08
CA ASN A 667 27.98 -21.73 -17.44
C ASN A 667 27.29 -20.74 -16.48
N ALA A 668 26.80 -21.21 -15.34
CA ALA A 668 26.17 -20.37 -14.34
C ALA A 668 27.14 -19.35 -13.76
N GLY A 669 26.75 -18.07 -13.79
CA GLY A 669 27.36 -17.02 -12.96
C GLY A 669 26.79 -17.01 -11.53
N ASP A 670 27.31 -16.10 -10.70
CA ASP A 670 26.91 -15.96 -9.29
C ASP A 670 25.72 -15.00 -9.09
N GLY A 671 25.03 -14.58 -10.15
CA GLY A 671 23.92 -13.63 -10.10
C GLY A 671 22.62 -14.25 -9.59
N THR A 672 21.78 -13.47 -8.90
CA THR A 672 20.51 -13.97 -8.32
C THR A 672 19.56 -14.53 -9.39
N ASN A 673 19.38 -13.85 -10.53
CA ASN A 673 18.55 -14.36 -11.64
C ASN A 673 19.07 -15.69 -12.19
N THR A 674 20.40 -15.88 -12.23
CA THR A 674 21.04 -17.12 -12.67
C THR A 674 20.69 -18.27 -11.72
N ASN A 675 20.88 -18.06 -10.41
CA ASN A 675 20.58 -19.05 -9.38
C ASN A 675 19.07 -19.41 -9.36
N ALA A 676 18.21 -18.38 -9.38
CA ALA A 676 16.76 -18.52 -9.45
C ALA A 676 16.31 -19.34 -10.66
N THR A 677 16.92 -19.09 -11.83
CA THR A 677 16.61 -19.82 -13.07
C THR A 677 17.03 -21.29 -13.01
N LEU A 678 18.22 -21.60 -12.47
CA LEU A 678 18.69 -22.99 -12.32
C LEU A 678 17.81 -23.82 -11.40
N HIS A 679 17.31 -23.20 -10.33
CA HIS A 679 16.48 -23.86 -9.34
C HIS A 679 14.98 -23.76 -9.64
N ASN A 680 14.60 -23.04 -10.71
CA ASN A 680 13.21 -22.72 -11.04
C ASN A 680 12.47 -22.13 -9.82
N ASP A 681 13.17 -21.27 -9.08
CA ASP A 681 12.70 -20.62 -7.87
C ASP A 681 12.27 -19.18 -8.19
N TRP A 682 11.00 -19.02 -8.54
CA TRP A 682 10.41 -17.71 -8.81
C TRP A 682 10.40 -16.79 -7.58
N THR A 683 10.56 -17.35 -6.36
CA THR A 683 10.50 -16.56 -5.13
C THR A 683 11.70 -15.65 -4.93
N GLN A 684 12.79 -15.89 -5.68
CA GLN A 684 13.95 -15.01 -5.75
C GLN A 684 13.70 -13.75 -6.59
N TYR A 685 12.66 -13.71 -7.42
CA TYR A 685 12.29 -12.55 -8.26
C TYR A 685 10.94 -11.96 -7.81
N ILE A 686 10.72 -11.85 -6.49
CA ILE A 686 9.47 -11.31 -5.94
C ILE A 686 9.55 -9.80 -5.75
N ASN A 687 8.42 -9.14 -5.98
CA ASN A 687 8.16 -7.78 -5.53
C ASN A 687 7.08 -7.84 -4.45
N TYR A 688 7.45 -7.60 -3.19
CA TYR A 688 6.51 -7.69 -2.07
C TYR A 688 5.37 -6.66 -2.14
N SER A 689 5.54 -5.56 -2.88
CA SER A 689 4.41 -4.67 -3.19
C SER A 689 3.33 -5.38 -4.01
N ASP A 690 3.70 -6.23 -4.96
CA ASP A 690 2.70 -6.95 -5.78
C ASP A 690 1.94 -7.99 -4.96
N GLU A 691 2.58 -8.59 -3.94
CA GLU A 691 1.94 -9.52 -3.01
C GLU A 691 0.88 -8.79 -2.16
N GLU A 692 1.24 -7.65 -1.55
CA GLU A 692 0.28 -6.82 -0.80
C GLU A 692 -0.87 -6.36 -1.70
N LEU A 693 -0.55 -5.91 -2.91
CA LEU A 693 -1.56 -5.42 -3.85
C LEU A 693 -2.50 -6.51 -4.35
N GLY A 694 -2.02 -7.75 -4.51
CA GLY A 694 -2.84 -8.89 -4.89
C GLY A 694 -3.98 -9.17 -3.91
N TRP A 695 -3.81 -8.81 -2.64
CA TRP A 695 -4.79 -9.01 -1.58
C TRP A 695 -6.11 -8.28 -1.85
N PHE A 696 -6.08 -7.01 -2.25
CA PHE A 696 -7.27 -6.16 -2.42
C PHE A 696 -8.25 -6.66 -3.49
N PRO A 697 -7.81 -6.92 -4.74
CA PRO A 697 -8.71 -7.44 -5.77
C PRO A 697 -9.20 -8.84 -5.42
N VAL A 698 -8.36 -9.70 -4.82
CA VAL A 698 -8.79 -11.04 -4.40
C VAL A 698 -9.88 -10.95 -3.35
N PHE A 699 -9.72 -10.11 -2.31
CA PHE A 699 -10.75 -9.89 -1.29
C PHE A 699 -12.11 -9.50 -1.89
N ILE A 700 -12.12 -8.55 -2.83
CA ILE A 700 -13.35 -8.16 -3.54
C ILE A 700 -13.93 -9.36 -4.30
N LEU A 701 -13.11 -10.02 -5.13
CA LEU A 701 -13.56 -11.04 -6.06
C LEU A 701 -14.08 -12.29 -5.36
N VAL A 702 -13.38 -12.79 -4.34
CA VAL A 702 -13.80 -13.99 -3.57
C VAL A 702 -15.05 -13.73 -2.73
N THR A 703 -15.32 -12.49 -2.34
CA THR A 703 -16.51 -12.15 -1.54
C THR A 703 -17.72 -11.70 -2.37
N LEU A 704 -17.53 -11.38 -3.66
CA LEU A 704 -18.61 -10.98 -4.58
C LEU A 704 -18.95 -12.04 -5.63
N GLU A 705 -18.01 -12.83 -6.13
CA GLU A 705 -18.28 -13.83 -7.18
C GLU A 705 -19.15 -14.97 -6.64
N GLN A 706 -20.25 -15.25 -7.35
CA GLN A 706 -21.24 -16.25 -6.97
C GLN A 706 -21.24 -17.47 -7.90
N ASP A 707 -20.69 -17.35 -9.12
CA ASP A 707 -20.50 -18.49 -9.99
C ASP A 707 -19.34 -19.35 -9.48
N ALA A 708 -19.65 -20.58 -9.08
CA ALA A 708 -18.67 -21.49 -8.50
C ALA A 708 -17.48 -21.80 -9.44
N GLY A 709 -17.69 -21.78 -10.77
CA GLY A 709 -16.64 -22.04 -11.75
C GLY A 709 -15.69 -20.86 -11.95
N ARG A 710 -16.21 -19.63 -11.93
CA ARG A 710 -15.42 -18.39 -11.92
C ARG A 710 -14.70 -18.22 -10.59
N HIS A 711 -15.39 -18.43 -9.48
CA HIS A 711 -14.82 -18.39 -8.14
C HIS A 711 -13.63 -19.35 -8.00
N ALA A 712 -13.77 -20.60 -8.46
CA ALA A 712 -12.67 -21.56 -8.45
C ALA A 712 -11.44 -21.11 -9.26
N GLN A 713 -11.63 -20.37 -10.37
CA GLN A 713 -10.52 -19.83 -11.14
C GLN A 713 -9.81 -18.68 -10.42
N ILE A 714 -10.56 -17.81 -9.75
CA ILE A 714 -10.02 -16.72 -8.92
C ILE A 714 -9.20 -17.30 -7.77
N VAL A 715 -9.75 -18.29 -7.06
CA VAL A 715 -9.05 -18.99 -5.97
C VAL A 715 -7.78 -19.67 -6.48
N ALA A 716 -7.83 -20.33 -7.65
CA ALA A 716 -6.65 -20.95 -8.25
C ALA A 716 -5.59 -19.94 -8.71
N ALA A 717 -5.98 -18.72 -9.09
CA ALA A 717 -5.01 -17.64 -9.30
C ALA A 717 -4.37 -17.26 -7.97
N TYR A 718 -5.16 -16.98 -6.93
CA TYR A 718 -4.64 -16.59 -5.62
C TYR A 718 -3.76 -17.67 -4.96
N ASP A 719 -4.05 -18.96 -5.17
CA ASP A 719 -3.21 -20.07 -4.70
C ASP A 719 -1.74 -19.94 -5.14
N GLN A 720 -1.46 -19.28 -6.27
CA GLN A 720 -0.09 -19.05 -6.73
C GLN A 720 0.65 -18.04 -5.85
N TRP A 721 0.02 -16.91 -5.50
CA TRP A 721 0.57 -15.91 -4.58
C TRP A 721 0.76 -16.52 -3.19
N TYR A 722 -0.28 -17.18 -2.65
CA TYR A 722 -0.22 -17.73 -1.31
C TYR A 722 0.86 -18.80 -1.12
N SER A 723 1.30 -19.47 -2.19
CA SER A 723 2.43 -20.41 -2.12
C SER A 723 3.74 -19.77 -1.66
N ASN A 724 3.89 -18.45 -1.84
CA ASN A 724 4.94 -17.64 -1.21
C ASN A 724 4.50 -17.07 0.14
N GLU A 725 3.34 -16.39 0.19
CA GLU A 725 2.88 -15.62 1.36
C GLU A 725 2.74 -16.47 2.63
N VAL A 726 2.45 -17.77 2.50
CA VAL A 726 2.34 -18.72 3.62
C VAL A 726 3.60 -18.74 4.50
N ARG A 727 4.77 -18.43 3.95
CA ARG A 727 6.06 -18.43 4.65
C ARG A 727 6.22 -17.25 5.62
N GLU A 728 5.40 -16.22 5.47
CA GLU A 728 5.48 -14.99 6.26
C GLU A 728 4.73 -15.06 7.59
N GLU A 729 3.86 -16.07 7.76
CA GLU A 729 2.97 -16.21 8.92
C GLU A 729 2.06 -14.97 9.13
N ASN A 730 1.90 -14.16 8.09
CA ASN A 730 1.21 -12.89 8.17
C ASN A 730 -0.31 -13.13 8.13
N PRO A 731 -1.08 -12.65 9.14
CA PRO A 731 -2.53 -12.85 9.19
C PRO A 731 -3.25 -12.10 8.06
N PHE A 732 -2.66 -11.05 7.48
CA PHE A 732 -3.22 -10.36 6.30
C PHE A 732 -3.45 -11.33 5.15
N TYR A 733 -2.43 -12.10 4.77
CA TYR A 733 -2.54 -13.12 3.73
C TYR A 733 -3.29 -14.37 4.21
N THR A 734 -2.93 -14.89 5.39
CA THR A 734 -3.46 -16.18 5.87
C THR A 734 -4.97 -16.16 6.12
N PHE A 735 -5.52 -15.06 6.63
CA PHE A 735 -6.97 -14.95 6.84
C PHE A 735 -7.72 -14.81 5.51
N LEU A 736 -7.19 -14.05 4.55
CA LEU A 736 -7.78 -14.00 3.21
C LEU A 736 -7.74 -15.38 2.52
N TYR A 737 -6.64 -16.12 2.68
CA TYR A 737 -6.55 -17.50 2.20
C TYR A 737 -7.62 -18.41 2.79
N GLN A 738 -7.86 -18.32 4.10
CA GLN A 738 -8.95 -19.06 4.74
C GLN A 738 -10.33 -18.67 4.21
N LEU A 739 -10.56 -17.38 3.88
CA LEU A 739 -11.80 -16.92 3.25
C LEU A 739 -11.96 -17.42 1.82
N ALA A 740 -10.89 -17.46 1.04
CA ALA A 740 -10.88 -18.01 -0.32
C ALA A 740 -11.11 -19.53 -0.33
N HIS A 741 -10.72 -20.22 0.76
CA HIS A 741 -10.89 -21.65 0.97
C HIS A 741 -11.75 -21.96 2.20
N PRO A 742 -13.06 -21.62 2.21
CA PRO A 742 -13.90 -21.74 3.40
C PRO A 742 -14.03 -23.18 3.91
N ASP A 743 -13.83 -24.17 3.05
CA ASP A 743 -13.94 -25.60 3.38
C ASP A 743 -12.68 -26.18 4.02
N LYS A 744 -11.53 -25.50 3.93
CA LYS A 744 -10.27 -25.96 4.51
C LYS A 744 -10.28 -25.83 6.02
N THR A 745 -9.68 -26.83 6.68
CA THR A 745 -9.57 -26.93 8.16
C THR A 745 -8.13 -27.10 8.63
N ASP A 746 -7.19 -27.11 7.69
CA ASP A 746 -5.76 -27.36 7.85
C ASP A 746 -4.91 -26.13 7.52
N VAL A 747 -5.52 -24.95 7.30
CA VAL A 747 -4.81 -23.67 7.22
C VAL A 747 -4.18 -23.38 8.59
N ASP A 748 -2.91 -22.98 8.60
CA ASP A 748 -2.17 -22.69 9.83
C ASP A 748 -2.55 -21.31 10.42
N LEU A 749 -3.76 -21.24 10.97
CA LEU A 749 -4.25 -20.05 11.66
C LEU A 749 -3.50 -19.76 12.97
N GLN A 750 -2.81 -20.75 13.54
CA GLN A 750 -2.07 -20.59 14.80
C GLN A 750 -0.82 -19.73 14.61
N SER A 751 -0.05 -19.98 13.53
CA SER A 751 1.10 -19.12 13.20
C SER A 751 0.68 -17.67 12.90
N ALA A 752 -0.46 -17.49 12.21
CA ALA A 752 -1.03 -16.16 11.95
C ALA A 752 -1.47 -15.43 13.24
N VAL A 753 -2.03 -16.15 14.21
CA VAL A 753 -2.38 -15.60 15.54
C VAL A 753 -1.12 -15.28 16.35
N ARG A 754 -0.10 -16.14 16.30
CA ARG A 754 1.21 -15.86 16.92
C ARG A 754 1.81 -14.56 16.39
N PHE A 755 1.73 -14.29 15.08
CA PHE A 755 2.18 -13.02 14.52
C PHE A 755 1.52 -11.83 15.23
N LEU A 756 0.20 -11.86 15.46
CA LEU A 756 -0.53 -10.79 16.16
C LEU A 756 -0.08 -10.65 17.62
N TYR A 757 0.10 -11.77 18.33
CA TYR A 757 0.64 -11.76 19.70
C TYR A 757 2.02 -11.13 19.78
N ARG A 758 2.89 -11.47 18.83
CA ARG A 758 4.26 -10.97 18.72
C ARG A 758 4.37 -9.59 18.06
N PHE A 759 3.27 -8.96 17.65
CA PHE A 759 3.32 -7.62 17.04
C PHE A 759 3.53 -6.52 18.09
N PRO A 760 4.52 -5.61 17.96
CA PRO A 760 4.76 -4.56 18.96
C PRO A 760 3.62 -3.56 19.11
N GLU A 761 3.30 -3.18 20.36
CA GLU A 761 2.25 -2.19 20.67
C GLU A 761 2.59 -0.78 20.18
N PHE A 762 3.88 -0.41 20.27
CA PHE A 762 4.40 0.83 19.70
C PHE A 762 5.21 0.48 18.47
N GLN A 763 4.70 0.85 17.29
CA GLN A 763 5.31 0.57 15.99
C GLN A 763 6.45 1.53 15.65
N ILE A 764 7.24 1.86 16.67
CA ILE A 764 8.40 2.73 16.52
C ILE A 764 9.46 1.96 15.72
N GLU A 765 9.96 2.61 14.68
CA GLU A 765 11.04 2.08 13.87
C GLU A 765 12.35 2.17 14.65
N PHE A 766 12.76 1.04 15.22
CA PHE A 766 14.08 0.85 15.79
C PHE A 766 15.02 0.23 14.75
N PRO A 767 16.29 0.68 14.67
CA PRO A 767 17.34 -0.06 14.01
C PRO A 767 17.43 -1.48 14.58
N VAL A 768 17.72 -2.45 13.73
CA VAL A 768 17.87 -3.85 14.12
C VAL A 768 19.35 -4.25 14.13
N GLN A 769 19.70 -5.18 15.02
CA GLN A 769 21.00 -5.85 15.05
C GLN A 769 20.77 -7.37 14.92
N TRP A 770 21.59 -8.01 14.09
CA TRP A 770 21.37 -9.38 13.62
C TRP A 770 22.37 -10.41 14.15
N ASP A 771 23.00 -10.17 15.30
CA ASP A 771 24.05 -11.05 15.87
C ASP A 771 23.50 -12.36 16.52
N ARG A 772 22.49 -12.97 15.92
CA ARG A 772 21.84 -14.21 16.36
C ARG A 772 22.42 -15.43 15.63
N GLN A 773 22.49 -16.58 16.31
CA GLN A 773 23.12 -17.81 15.80
C GLN A 773 22.14 -18.92 15.44
N ASP A 774 20.85 -18.69 15.63
CA ASP A 774 19.76 -19.66 15.45
C ASP A 774 19.13 -19.62 14.05
N VAL A 775 19.49 -18.64 13.22
CA VAL A 775 19.02 -18.51 11.83
C VAL A 775 20.13 -18.87 10.84
N LEU A 776 19.74 -19.39 9.68
CA LEU A 776 20.60 -19.48 8.52
C LEU A 776 20.35 -18.26 7.63
N TYR A 777 21.43 -17.71 7.09
CA TYR A 777 21.34 -16.63 6.10
C TYR A 777 21.45 -17.22 4.70
N ILE A 778 20.44 -16.94 3.88
CA ILE A 778 20.36 -17.31 2.47
C ILE A 778 20.64 -16.08 1.59
N GLU A 779 20.85 -16.33 0.30
CA GLU A 779 21.09 -15.31 -0.71
C GLU A 779 19.94 -14.26 -0.79
N PRO A 780 20.25 -13.01 -1.17
CA PRO A 780 19.24 -12.01 -1.49
C PRO A 780 18.40 -12.42 -2.71
N GLY A 781 17.13 -12.04 -2.72
CA GLY A 781 16.33 -11.98 -3.94
C GLY A 781 16.83 -10.88 -4.88
N ASP A 782 16.41 -10.92 -6.14
CA ASP A 782 16.84 -10.01 -7.21
C ASP A 782 16.50 -8.54 -6.91
N ARG A 783 15.42 -8.33 -6.16
CA ARG A 783 14.95 -7.00 -5.73
C ARG A 783 15.38 -6.61 -4.32
N ASP A 784 16.19 -7.44 -3.66
CA ASP A 784 16.69 -7.18 -2.31
C ASP A 784 18.18 -6.80 -2.32
N ASP A 785 18.55 -5.87 -1.45
CA ASP A 785 19.95 -5.44 -1.30
C ASP A 785 20.73 -6.29 -0.27
N TYR A 786 20.04 -7.13 0.51
CA TYR A 786 20.60 -7.80 1.69
C TYR A 786 20.25 -9.29 1.76
N LYS A 787 21.09 -10.06 2.47
CA LYS A 787 20.83 -11.48 2.70
C LYS A 787 19.48 -11.65 3.41
N GLN A 788 18.91 -12.83 3.27
CA GLN A 788 17.64 -13.15 3.92
C GLN A 788 17.84 -14.18 5.03
N THR A 789 16.95 -14.17 6.00
CA THR A 789 16.79 -15.24 6.98
C THR A 789 16.02 -16.40 6.35
N ASN A 790 16.34 -17.63 6.75
CA ASN A 790 15.70 -18.81 6.19
C ASN A 790 14.23 -19.03 6.62
N TYR A 791 13.70 -18.18 7.50
CA TYR A 791 12.29 -18.11 7.89
C TYR A 791 11.96 -16.70 8.41
N ALA A 792 10.69 -16.30 8.35
CA ALA A 792 10.26 -14.99 8.80
C ALA A 792 10.36 -14.90 10.33
N LEU A 793 11.05 -13.88 10.82
CA LEU A 793 11.18 -13.66 12.25
C LEU A 793 9.92 -13.02 12.83
N ALA A 794 9.68 -13.27 14.12
CA ALA A 794 8.57 -12.65 14.83
C ALA A 794 8.64 -11.11 14.67
N PRO A 795 7.51 -10.41 14.49
CA PRO A 795 7.51 -8.95 14.23
C PRO A 795 8.27 -8.13 15.28
N ASP A 796 8.27 -8.57 16.54
CA ASP A 796 9.02 -7.92 17.61
C ASP A 796 10.53 -8.23 17.60
N GLU A 797 11.01 -9.21 16.84
CA GLU A 797 12.44 -9.53 16.68
C GLU A 797 13.06 -8.96 15.39
N ARG A 798 12.29 -8.19 14.61
CA ARG A 798 12.72 -7.56 13.35
C ARG A 798 12.28 -6.10 13.26
N ARG A 799 12.67 -5.39 12.21
CA ARG A 799 12.25 -3.99 12.00
C ARG A 799 10.73 -3.95 11.85
N ILE A 800 10.10 -2.85 12.29
CA ILE A 800 8.71 -2.60 11.93
C ILE A 800 8.65 -2.37 10.42
N ILE A 801 7.81 -3.16 9.74
CA ILE A 801 7.62 -3.06 8.30
C ILE A 801 6.13 -3.19 7.96
N LYS A 802 5.75 -2.71 6.76
CA LYS A 802 4.41 -2.88 6.17
C LYS A 802 4.27 -4.24 5.49
N HIS A 803 3.09 -4.60 5.00
CA HIS A 803 2.89 -5.89 4.31
C HIS A 803 3.65 -5.96 2.98
N ASN A 804 3.86 -4.83 2.32
CA ASN A 804 4.64 -4.74 1.08
C ASN A 804 6.18 -4.82 1.22
N SER A 805 6.69 -5.19 2.39
CA SER A 805 8.12 -5.23 2.69
C SER A 805 8.59 -6.66 2.92
N ASN A 806 9.83 -6.98 2.54
CA ASN A 806 10.40 -8.32 2.70
C ASN A 806 10.59 -8.68 4.19
N PRO A 807 9.87 -9.67 4.75
CA PRO A 807 9.99 -10.01 6.16
C PRO A 807 11.22 -10.86 6.50
N PHE A 808 11.95 -11.33 5.49
CA PHE A 808 13.14 -12.16 5.62
C PHE A 808 14.43 -11.32 5.60
N GLU A 809 14.38 -10.08 5.14
CA GLU A 809 15.53 -9.18 4.98
C GLU A 809 16.37 -9.03 6.26
N ASN A 810 17.70 -9.09 6.12
CA ASN A 810 18.65 -9.01 7.22
C ASN A 810 19.43 -7.68 7.30
N ASP A 811 18.83 -6.56 6.88
CA ASP A 811 19.48 -5.24 6.92
C ASP A 811 19.86 -4.85 8.37
N SER A 812 21.17 -4.81 8.65
CA SER A 812 21.71 -4.34 9.92
C SER A 812 21.88 -2.83 9.86
N GLN A 813 20.95 -2.10 10.47
CA GLN A 813 20.85 -0.64 10.36
C GLN A 813 21.73 0.11 11.36
N THR A 814 22.39 -0.61 12.27
CA THR A 814 23.35 -0.05 13.22
C THR A 814 24.49 -1.02 13.49
N THR A 815 25.64 -0.48 13.90
CA THR A 815 26.78 -1.27 14.36
C THR A 815 27.20 -0.75 15.75
N GLY A 816 26.92 -1.54 16.79
CA GLY A 816 27.43 -1.33 18.14
C GLY A 816 26.66 -0.32 18.99
N ALA A 817 27.12 -0.20 20.24
CA ALA A 817 26.49 0.58 21.29
C ALA A 817 26.51 2.10 21.03
N ASN A 818 25.37 2.75 21.21
CA ASN A 818 25.19 4.20 21.19
C ASN A 818 24.57 4.69 22.53
N PRO A 819 25.39 5.06 23.52
CA PRO A 819 24.91 5.61 24.80
C PRO A 819 24.11 6.92 24.68
N GLY A 820 24.13 7.56 23.51
CA GLY A 820 23.37 8.77 23.19
C GLY A 820 22.17 8.52 22.28
N TYR A 821 21.70 7.28 22.14
CA TYR A 821 20.53 6.95 21.32
C TYR A 821 19.30 7.75 21.76
N ASN A 822 18.59 8.31 20.80
CA ASN A 822 17.44 9.16 21.05
C ASN A 822 16.14 8.35 21.10
N TYR A 823 15.63 8.13 22.30
CA TYR A 823 14.32 7.50 22.52
C TYR A 823 13.15 8.50 22.52
N HIS A 824 13.42 9.80 22.44
CA HIS A 824 12.39 10.84 22.48
C HIS A 824 11.82 11.21 21.12
N SER A 825 12.42 10.77 20.01
CA SER A 825 11.88 11.04 18.68
C SER A 825 12.37 10.02 17.66
N GLY A 826 11.55 9.73 16.66
CA GLY A 826 11.87 8.81 15.57
C GLY A 826 10.73 8.73 14.57
N SER A 827 10.69 7.66 13.79
CA SER A 827 9.55 7.31 12.94
C SER A 827 8.69 6.25 13.62
N ILE A 828 7.39 6.30 13.38
CA ILE A 828 6.43 5.33 13.86
C ILE A 828 5.45 5.01 12.72
N GLU A 829 5.17 3.73 12.53
CA GLU A 829 4.22 3.27 11.52
C GLU A 829 2.77 3.25 12.03
N ALA A 830 1.82 3.24 11.10
CA ALA A 830 0.41 3.10 11.40
C ALA A 830 0.03 1.63 11.61
N GLY A 831 -0.88 1.39 12.57
CA GLY A 831 -1.25 0.04 12.99
C GLY A 831 -2.07 -0.80 12.04
N SER A 832 -2.25 -0.38 10.78
CA SER A 832 -2.99 -1.15 9.78
C SER A 832 -2.44 -2.57 9.56
N VAL A 833 -1.14 -2.79 9.79
CA VAL A 833 -0.51 -4.13 9.75
C VAL A 833 -1.12 -5.11 10.75
N PHE A 834 -1.62 -4.57 11.87
CA PHE A 834 -2.32 -5.32 12.91
C PHE A 834 -3.83 -5.18 12.79
N THR A 835 -4.34 -3.93 12.73
CA THR A 835 -5.75 -3.62 12.96
C THR A 835 -6.63 -4.19 11.84
N LEU A 836 -6.21 -4.10 10.58
CA LEU A 836 -6.97 -4.68 9.46
C LEU A 836 -7.13 -6.20 9.60
N PRO A 837 -6.06 -7.02 9.65
CA PRO A 837 -6.22 -8.47 9.77
C PRO A 837 -6.86 -8.90 11.09
N TYR A 838 -6.59 -8.23 12.22
CA TYR A 838 -7.22 -8.55 13.51
C TYR A 838 -8.76 -8.37 13.44
N TRP A 839 -9.23 -7.20 13.00
CA TRP A 839 -10.66 -6.93 12.95
C TRP A 839 -11.38 -7.71 11.84
N LEU A 840 -10.72 -7.92 10.69
CA LEU A 840 -11.23 -8.79 9.63
C LEU A 840 -11.39 -10.23 10.12
N GLY A 841 -10.35 -10.79 10.75
CA GLY A 841 -10.39 -12.14 11.29
C GLY A 841 -11.50 -12.32 12.33
N ARG A 842 -11.73 -11.30 13.16
CA ARG A 842 -12.85 -11.28 14.11
C ARG A 842 -14.21 -11.21 13.41
N TYR A 843 -14.37 -10.36 12.40
CA TYR A 843 -15.64 -10.20 11.69
C TYR A 843 -16.05 -11.44 10.88
N PHE A 844 -15.09 -12.22 10.36
CA PHE A 844 -15.38 -13.47 9.64
C PHE A 844 -15.28 -14.73 10.52
N GLU A 845 -15.24 -14.57 11.84
CA GLU A 845 -15.10 -15.64 12.84
C GLU A 845 -13.90 -16.59 12.59
N ILE A 846 -12.79 -16.07 12.04
CA ILE A 846 -11.53 -16.81 11.92
C ILE A 846 -10.81 -16.83 13.27
N ILE A 847 -10.93 -15.74 14.04
CA ILE A 847 -10.42 -15.61 15.40
C ILE A 847 -11.53 -15.05 16.31
N LYS A 848 -11.42 -15.32 17.61
CA LYS A 848 -12.38 -14.85 18.61
C LYS A 848 -11.68 -14.51 19.92
N GLU A 849 -12.00 -13.34 20.48
CA GLU A 849 -11.56 -12.92 21.83
C GLU A 849 -12.11 -13.80 22.95
#